data_AF-A0A933C8Q9-F1
#
_entry.id   AF-A0A933C8Q9-F1
#
_cell.length_a   1.000
_cell.length_b   1.000
_cell.length_c   1.000
_cell.angle_alpha   90.00
_cell.angle_beta   90.00
_cell.angle_gamma   90.00
#
_symmetry.space_group_name_H-M   'P 1'
#
loop_
_entity.id
_entity.type
_entity.pdbx_description
1 polymer ?
#
loop_
_entity_poly.entity_id
_entity_poly.type
_entity_poly.pdbx_seq_one_letter_code
_entity_poly.pdbx_strand_id
1 'polypeptide(L)'
;MIPALLAVLFALPGVAGEPARDLRSLSNDHRLNPYDGARGRRDLAVAAPAGPDVFPSQVQERLRQTKALLSHGTESPNGLVDPFYFRPRDAKPVAARSAGLEGFVYAESELSRDHGAGALAHQLPDYFNYLDALLSPVSWAKDARERIRGIRDGSADADEKYRRLMSFVRDYSESLRRQVAASDGSAWARKARIYEVFARAYNVKGLRAAQGAPEPAAGRFFADFRTQDLRRIRDMGFDAVWILGINPRGARGAKGTAGGSPFAIQDSERVDPALGTEEDFKGFVGRAHRLGLKVLIDFVPNHTAMDSRLLAEHPDFFLTEPGRPEPPPEGFFPHHDVARNRWLWVRHGGYDQDGRLSFWTDTAQLDVRNPALRREFIRILSRWAGEFCVDGFRVDVAYQTLNSYFSRNWRLPMPAREFAEEIITEVKARHPGTAFIAEGYDSWDELSRAGFDMNQNRNNMVRRGGSDHAGWYDALAARNPGWIREAIRRAAYLHWEQGGMDGMMYVGNHDEKTPRRAFGDWMEGASFLTLLLPNAMMFYGAQEIGADLTGPGDELKAIPFETPAQVDWSAGEPRAKAFHEETFRLARDLRRTLQPAGLEALPRQGWPNWVGYLLQGCGRPQCGKAAAVLANPTHEAVRVQFALPELAIAYDDTLPPLGYRLVRF
;
A
#
# COMPACT_ATOMS: atom_id res chain seq x y z
N MET A 1 -18.21 6.55 53.15
CA MET A 1 -18.33 8.02 53.38
C MET A 1 -16.97 8.65 53.07
N ILE A 2 -16.96 9.85 52.48
CA ILE A 2 -15.75 10.66 52.18
C ILE A 2 -15.91 11.95 53.02
N PRO A 3 -14.94 12.29 53.89
CA PRO A 3 -13.91 13.30 53.57
C PRO A 3 -12.53 13.03 54.24
N ALA A 4 -11.43 13.78 54.02
CA ALA A 4 -10.96 14.56 52.85
C ALA A 4 -9.47 14.96 53.05
N LEU A 5 -8.85 15.40 51.94
CA LEU A 5 -7.78 16.42 51.78
C LEU A 5 -7.45 17.28 53.03
N LEU A 6 -6.22 17.71 53.35
CA LEU A 6 -4.90 17.97 52.68
C LEU A 6 -3.84 18.10 53.84
N ALA A 7 -2.49 18.14 53.74
CA ALA A 7 -1.42 18.04 52.73
C ALA A 7 -0.05 17.82 53.50
N VAL A 8 1.20 18.18 53.10
CA VAL A 8 1.82 18.88 51.95
C VAL A 8 3.34 18.55 51.88
N LEU A 9 3.94 18.42 50.67
CA LEU A 9 5.39 18.55 50.29
C LEU A 9 6.47 17.72 51.05
N PHE A 10 7.66 17.35 50.52
CA PHE A 10 8.29 17.40 49.18
C PHE A 10 9.45 16.37 49.16
N ALA A 11 9.78 15.73 48.02
CA ALA A 11 11.15 15.59 47.46
C ALA A 11 11.37 14.39 46.50
N LEU A 12 11.62 14.71 45.22
CA LEU A 12 12.43 13.99 44.22
C LEU A 12 11.94 12.63 43.63
N PRO A 13 12.35 12.27 42.39
CA PRO A 13 11.56 11.38 41.53
C PRO A 13 12.20 10.00 41.27
N GLY A 14 11.35 8.97 41.17
CA GLY A 14 11.71 7.63 40.68
C GLY A 14 11.08 7.33 39.32
N VAL A 15 11.71 6.44 38.56
CA VAL A 15 11.22 5.98 37.25
C VAL A 15 10.02 5.05 37.40
N ALA A 16 8.92 5.34 36.70
CA ALA A 16 7.80 4.44 36.46
C ALA A 16 7.19 4.74 35.07
N GLY A 17 6.86 3.71 34.29
CA GLY A 17 6.33 3.88 32.93
C GLY A 17 4.81 4.15 32.91
N GLU A 18 4.35 4.96 31.95
CA GLU A 18 2.91 5.02 31.64
C GLU A 18 2.43 3.69 30.99
N PRO A 19 1.23 3.19 31.35
CA PRO A 19 0.59 2.11 30.60
C PRO A 19 0.08 2.63 29.24
N ALA A 20 -0.02 1.72 28.27
CA ALA A 20 -0.54 2.04 26.93
C ALA A 20 -1.96 2.65 27.00
N ARG A 21 -2.15 3.81 26.38
CA ARG A 21 -3.44 4.53 26.38
C ARG A 21 -4.41 3.86 25.40
N ASP A 22 -5.57 3.44 25.92
CA ASP A 22 -6.62 2.79 25.14
C ASP A 22 -7.36 3.80 24.24
N LEU A 23 -7.22 3.66 22.92
CA LEU A 23 -7.73 4.62 21.92
C LEU A 23 -9.25 4.60 21.70
N ARG A 24 -10.00 3.84 22.51
CA ARG A 24 -11.47 3.67 22.40
C ARG A 24 -12.31 4.92 22.74
N SER A 25 -11.69 6.02 23.19
CA SER A 25 -12.41 7.19 23.71
C SER A 25 -12.91 8.19 22.66
N LEU A 26 -12.61 7.99 21.37
CA LEU A 26 -12.93 8.97 20.30
C LEU A 26 -14.19 8.65 19.47
N SER A 27 -14.97 7.62 19.80
CA SER A 27 -16.10 7.17 18.96
C SER A 27 -17.48 7.81 19.27
N ASN A 28 -17.57 8.77 20.19
CA ASN A 28 -18.85 9.26 20.73
C ASN A 28 -19.04 10.79 20.61
N ASP A 29 -19.35 11.30 19.41
CA ASP A 29 -20.28 12.43 19.27
C ASP A 29 -21.19 12.26 18.04
N HIS A 30 -22.38 11.69 18.25
CA HIS A 30 -23.40 11.53 17.22
C HIS A 30 -24.14 12.86 16.99
N ARG A 31 -23.56 13.76 16.19
CA ARG A 31 -24.24 14.99 15.73
C ARG A 31 -24.21 15.13 14.21
N LEU A 32 -25.15 14.43 13.59
CA LEU A 32 -25.65 14.76 12.25
C LEU A 32 -26.19 16.20 12.25
N ASN A 33 -25.93 16.95 11.19
CA ASN A 33 -26.70 18.14 10.83
C ASN A 33 -26.93 18.12 9.30
N PRO A 34 -28.13 18.43 8.79
CA PRO A 34 -28.48 18.13 7.40
C PRO A 34 -27.90 19.16 6.42
N TYR A 35 -27.71 18.71 5.18
CA TYR A 35 -27.36 19.56 4.05
C TYR A 35 -28.62 20.29 3.55
N ASP A 36 -28.58 21.63 3.50
CA ASP A 36 -29.61 22.43 2.81
C ASP A 36 -29.15 22.81 1.40
N GLY A 37 -30.10 23.08 0.51
CA GLY A 37 -29.91 23.04 -0.93
C GLY A 37 -29.57 24.37 -1.61
N ALA A 38 -28.68 24.27 -2.61
CA ALA A 38 -28.67 25.05 -3.86
C ALA A 38 -28.86 26.58 -3.83
N ARG A 39 -27.81 27.31 -4.21
CA ARG A 39 -27.81 28.28 -5.34
C ARG A 39 -26.40 28.81 -5.64
N GLY A 40 -26.17 29.25 -6.89
CA GLY A 40 -25.04 30.13 -7.22
C GLY A 40 -23.94 29.57 -8.14
N ARG A 41 -24.28 29.00 -9.32
CA ARG A 41 -23.29 28.96 -10.41
C ARG A 41 -23.02 30.37 -10.93
N ARG A 42 -21.76 30.67 -11.27
CA ARG A 42 -21.38 31.71 -12.23
C ARG A 42 -20.30 31.14 -13.13
N ASP A 43 -20.45 31.35 -14.43
CA ASP A 43 -19.60 30.73 -15.44
C ASP A 43 -18.26 31.46 -15.59
N LEU A 44 -17.18 30.68 -15.72
CA LEU A 44 -15.87 31.17 -16.13
C LEU A 44 -15.39 30.31 -17.30
N ALA A 45 -15.67 30.77 -18.52
CA ALA A 45 -15.08 30.21 -19.73
C ALA A 45 -13.60 30.63 -19.80
N VAL A 46 -12.69 29.66 -19.82
CA VAL A 46 -11.26 29.89 -20.03
C VAL A 46 -10.85 29.14 -21.29
N ALA A 47 -10.32 29.87 -22.28
CA ALA A 47 -9.80 29.26 -23.51
C ALA A 47 -8.42 28.64 -23.25
N ALA A 48 -8.24 27.38 -23.64
CA ALA A 48 -6.96 26.67 -23.53
C ALA A 48 -6.10 26.89 -24.80
N PRO A 49 -4.79 27.18 -24.66
CA PRO A 49 -3.84 27.08 -25.77
C PRO A 49 -3.45 25.62 -26.02
N ALA A 50 -3.42 25.18 -27.27
CA ALA A 50 -3.25 23.77 -27.62
C ALA A 50 -1.82 23.26 -27.42
N GLY A 51 -1.68 22.17 -26.66
CA GLY A 51 -0.60 21.19 -26.80
C GLY A 51 -1.14 19.89 -27.42
N PRO A 52 -0.33 18.82 -27.51
CA PRO A 52 -0.84 17.50 -27.86
C PRO A 52 -1.63 16.92 -26.66
N ASP A 53 -2.93 17.22 -26.61
CA ASP A 53 -3.84 16.69 -25.61
C ASP A 53 -4.02 15.17 -25.79
N VAL A 54 -3.14 14.40 -25.16
CA VAL A 54 -3.28 12.94 -25.02
C VAL A 54 -4.36 12.67 -23.97
N PHE A 55 -5.61 12.92 -24.33
CA PHE A 55 -6.76 12.41 -23.58
C PHE A 55 -6.58 10.89 -23.39
N PRO A 56 -6.97 10.33 -22.23
CA PRO A 56 -6.93 8.89 -22.03
C PRO A 56 -7.64 8.18 -23.17
N SER A 57 -6.98 7.20 -23.78
CA SER A 57 -7.62 6.42 -24.86
C SER A 57 -8.95 5.83 -24.36
N GLN A 58 -9.91 5.61 -25.27
CA GLN A 58 -11.22 5.06 -24.89
C GLN A 58 -11.11 3.74 -24.10
N VAL A 59 -10.04 2.98 -24.31
CA VAL A 59 -9.68 1.77 -23.55
C VAL A 59 -9.28 2.12 -22.10
N GLN A 60 -8.40 3.11 -21.90
CA GLN A 60 -7.97 3.54 -20.56
C GLN A 60 -9.12 4.19 -19.76
N GLU A 61 -9.93 5.03 -20.39
CA GLU A 61 -11.11 5.60 -19.71
C GLU A 61 -12.15 4.52 -19.37
N ARG A 62 -12.38 3.56 -20.28
CA ARG A 62 -13.23 2.39 -19.98
C ARG A 62 -12.66 1.55 -18.83
N LEU A 63 -11.34 1.35 -18.77
CA LEU A 63 -10.69 0.64 -17.67
C LEU A 63 -10.89 1.40 -16.34
N ARG A 64 -10.65 2.71 -16.31
CA ARG A 64 -10.85 3.59 -15.13
C ARG A 64 -12.30 3.51 -14.62
N GLN A 65 -13.28 3.68 -15.50
CA GLN A 65 -14.70 3.55 -15.16
C GLN A 65 -15.08 2.14 -14.67
N THR A 66 -14.48 1.09 -15.24
CA THR A 66 -14.72 -0.30 -14.81
C THR A 66 -14.11 -0.57 -13.43
N LYS A 67 -12.89 -0.06 -13.16
CA LYS A 67 -12.25 -0.11 -11.84
C LYS A 67 -13.07 0.61 -10.77
N ALA A 68 -13.63 1.79 -11.08
CA ALA A 68 -14.51 2.55 -10.20
C ALA A 68 -15.81 1.80 -9.84
N LEU A 69 -16.52 1.28 -10.85
CA LEU A 69 -17.73 0.46 -10.65
C LEU A 69 -17.48 -0.78 -9.77
N LEU A 70 -16.32 -1.41 -9.93
CA LEU A 70 -15.94 -2.59 -9.17
C LEU A 70 -15.55 -2.26 -7.71
N SER A 71 -14.80 -1.18 -7.47
CA SER A 71 -14.09 -1.00 -6.19
C SER A 71 -14.47 0.26 -5.39
N HIS A 72 -13.93 1.43 -5.73
CA HIS A 72 -14.04 2.65 -4.92
C HIS A 72 -15.37 3.42 -5.12
N GLY A 73 -16.28 2.88 -5.92
CA GLY A 73 -17.58 3.48 -6.22
C GLY A 73 -17.50 4.53 -7.33
N THR A 74 -18.65 4.89 -7.88
CA THR A 74 -18.77 5.91 -8.94
C THR A 74 -19.09 7.29 -8.37
N GLU A 75 -18.58 8.33 -9.02
CA GLU A 75 -18.96 9.71 -8.74
C GLU A 75 -20.29 10.07 -9.43
N SER A 76 -21.22 10.64 -8.67
CA SER A 76 -22.50 11.13 -9.15
C SER A 76 -22.59 12.66 -8.99
N PRO A 77 -23.61 13.34 -9.56
CA PRO A 77 -23.85 14.76 -9.30
C PRO A 77 -24.08 15.12 -7.81
N ASN A 78 -24.37 14.12 -6.97
CA ASN A 78 -24.53 14.24 -5.52
C ASN A 78 -23.26 13.82 -4.74
N GLY A 79 -22.13 13.61 -5.44
CA GLY A 79 -20.88 13.08 -4.89
C GLY A 79 -20.69 11.58 -5.11
N LEU A 80 -19.59 11.04 -4.56
CA LEU A 80 -19.28 9.61 -4.56
C LEU A 80 -20.32 8.80 -3.77
N VAL A 81 -20.69 7.63 -4.31
CA VAL A 81 -21.52 6.61 -3.64
C VAL A 81 -20.77 6.04 -2.43
N ASP A 82 -21.46 5.92 -1.29
CA ASP A 82 -20.94 5.32 -0.06
C ASP A 82 -21.10 3.78 -0.03
N PRO A 83 -20.28 3.04 0.76
CA PRO A 83 -20.44 1.61 0.95
C PRO A 83 -21.83 1.21 1.45
N PHE A 84 -22.41 0.15 0.86
CA PHE A 84 -23.70 -0.38 1.30
C PHE A 84 -23.66 -0.91 2.73
N TYR A 85 -24.69 -0.64 3.54
CA TYR A 85 -24.82 -1.20 4.90
C TYR A 85 -25.76 -2.40 4.93
N PHE A 86 -25.18 -3.57 5.13
CA PHE A 86 -25.92 -4.79 5.43
C PHE A 86 -26.41 -4.78 6.89
N ARG A 87 -27.60 -5.32 7.13
CA ARG A 87 -28.25 -5.36 8.44
C ARG A 87 -28.81 -6.77 8.68
N PRO A 88 -27.97 -7.77 9.04
CA PRO A 88 -28.48 -9.09 9.41
C PRO A 88 -29.41 -8.95 10.61
N ARG A 89 -30.54 -9.67 10.61
CA ARG A 89 -31.69 -9.42 11.52
C ARG A 89 -31.31 -9.38 13.00
N ASP A 90 -30.33 -10.18 13.41
CA ASP A 90 -29.91 -10.39 14.80
C ASP A 90 -28.44 -9.98 15.03
N ALA A 91 -27.89 -9.09 14.19
CA ALA A 91 -26.51 -8.62 14.28
C ALA A 91 -26.39 -7.09 14.17
N LYS A 92 -25.19 -6.56 14.48
CA LYS A 92 -24.87 -5.16 14.19
C LYS A 92 -24.83 -4.93 12.67
N PRO A 93 -25.17 -3.72 12.17
CA PRO A 93 -24.94 -3.37 10.77
C PRO A 93 -23.47 -3.51 10.38
N VAL A 94 -23.23 -3.99 9.16
CA VAL A 94 -21.88 -4.21 8.59
C VAL A 94 -21.80 -3.49 7.24
N ALA A 95 -20.83 -2.59 7.09
CA ALA A 95 -20.58 -1.93 5.81
C ALA A 95 -19.91 -2.88 4.81
N ALA A 96 -20.22 -2.71 3.52
CA ALA A 96 -19.60 -3.40 2.41
C ALA A 96 -18.08 -3.21 2.41
N ARG A 97 -17.32 -4.20 1.90
CA ARG A 97 -15.85 -4.13 1.91
C ARG A 97 -15.29 -3.00 1.00
N SER A 98 -16.11 -2.43 0.12
CA SER A 98 -15.89 -1.22 -0.66
C SER A 98 -17.24 -0.65 -1.19
N ALA A 99 -17.22 0.51 -1.85
CA ALA A 99 -18.42 1.17 -2.40
C ALA A 99 -18.81 0.71 -3.83
N GLY A 100 -18.03 -0.19 -4.42
CA GLY A 100 -18.30 -0.79 -5.71
C GLY A 100 -18.99 -2.16 -5.60
N LEU A 101 -19.14 -2.80 -6.77
CA LEU A 101 -19.76 -4.11 -6.90
C LEU A 101 -18.98 -5.23 -6.19
N GLU A 102 -17.65 -5.17 -6.16
CA GLU A 102 -16.81 -6.17 -5.48
C GLU A 102 -17.02 -6.16 -3.97
N GLY A 103 -16.98 -4.98 -3.35
CA GLY A 103 -17.21 -4.82 -1.92
C GLY A 103 -18.61 -5.24 -1.47
N PHE A 104 -19.60 -4.96 -2.30
CA PHE A 104 -20.99 -5.38 -2.10
C PHE A 104 -21.16 -6.91 -2.22
N VAL A 105 -20.70 -7.51 -3.32
CA VAL A 105 -20.83 -8.96 -3.57
C VAL A 105 -20.04 -9.78 -2.56
N TYR A 106 -18.84 -9.33 -2.17
CA TYR A 106 -18.02 -10.03 -1.18
C TYR A 106 -18.68 -10.00 0.21
N ALA A 107 -19.13 -8.84 0.67
CA ALA A 107 -19.78 -8.71 1.98
C ALA A 107 -21.10 -9.49 2.05
N GLU A 108 -21.93 -9.50 0.99
CA GLU A 108 -23.13 -10.35 0.93
C GLU A 108 -22.74 -11.84 0.98
N SER A 109 -21.68 -12.25 0.27
CA SER A 109 -21.16 -13.63 0.32
C SER A 109 -20.59 -14.04 1.69
N GLU A 110 -20.08 -13.09 2.46
CA GLU A 110 -19.56 -13.31 3.80
C GLU A 110 -20.74 -13.48 4.78
N LEU A 111 -21.62 -12.49 4.83
CA LEU A 111 -22.74 -12.41 5.76
C LEU A 111 -23.82 -13.47 5.51
N SER A 112 -24.11 -13.83 4.25
CA SER A 112 -25.07 -14.92 3.94
C SER A 112 -24.50 -16.32 4.21
N ARG A 113 -23.18 -16.48 4.44
CA ARG A 113 -22.60 -17.71 4.99
C ARG A 113 -22.67 -17.72 6.52
N ASP A 114 -22.37 -16.58 7.17
CA ASP A 114 -22.35 -16.50 8.64
C ASP A 114 -23.76 -16.44 9.27
N HIS A 115 -24.74 -15.85 8.61
CA HIS A 115 -26.12 -15.70 9.10
C HIS A 115 -27.15 -16.57 8.35
N GLY A 116 -26.70 -17.34 7.35
CA GLY A 116 -27.55 -18.22 6.56
C GLY A 116 -28.20 -17.56 5.33
N ALA A 117 -28.50 -18.39 4.33
CA ALA A 117 -29.04 -17.95 3.04
C ALA A 117 -30.40 -17.24 3.22
N GLY A 118 -30.51 -16.03 2.67
CA GLY A 118 -31.73 -15.22 2.72
C GLY A 118 -31.86 -14.32 3.95
N ALA A 119 -30.94 -14.36 4.93
CA ALA A 119 -30.96 -13.47 6.10
C ALA A 119 -31.05 -11.97 5.71
N LEU A 120 -30.41 -11.61 4.59
CA LEU A 120 -30.36 -10.25 4.04
C LEU A 120 -31.45 -9.94 3.01
N ALA A 121 -32.30 -10.90 2.61
CA ALA A 121 -33.28 -10.72 1.53
C ALA A 121 -34.31 -9.62 1.81
N HIS A 122 -34.55 -9.30 3.07
CA HIS A 122 -35.41 -8.19 3.50
C HIS A 122 -34.89 -6.80 3.08
N GLN A 123 -33.60 -6.66 2.75
CA GLN A 123 -33.00 -5.42 2.22
C GLN A 123 -33.06 -5.29 0.69
N LEU A 124 -33.74 -6.20 -0.01
CA LEU A 124 -33.85 -6.17 -1.47
C LEU A 124 -34.28 -4.81 -2.07
N PRO A 125 -35.17 -4.00 -1.44
CA PRO A 125 -35.45 -2.64 -1.92
C PRO A 125 -34.24 -1.71 -1.86
N ASP A 126 -33.45 -1.75 -0.77
CA ASP A 126 -32.20 -0.99 -0.63
C ASP A 126 -31.19 -1.39 -1.71
N TYR A 127 -31.12 -2.68 -2.06
CA TYR A 127 -30.20 -3.20 -3.08
C TYR A 127 -30.50 -2.59 -4.46
N PHE A 128 -31.77 -2.51 -4.85
CA PHE A 128 -32.17 -1.91 -6.13
C PHE A 128 -31.81 -0.42 -6.20
N ASN A 129 -31.98 0.32 -5.10
CA ASN A 129 -31.65 1.74 -5.02
C ASN A 129 -30.13 1.97 -5.09
N TYR A 130 -29.35 1.20 -4.33
CA TYR A 130 -27.89 1.25 -4.33
C TYR A 130 -27.30 0.90 -5.71
N LEU A 131 -27.80 -0.15 -6.36
CA LEU A 131 -27.30 -0.59 -7.65
C LEU A 131 -27.65 0.38 -8.79
N ASP A 132 -28.85 0.99 -8.81
CA ASP A 132 -29.12 2.03 -9.81
C ASP A 132 -28.27 3.28 -9.55
N ALA A 133 -28.06 3.69 -8.28
CA ALA A 133 -27.18 4.79 -7.94
C ALA A 133 -25.73 4.55 -8.41
N LEU A 134 -25.14 3.39 -8.09
CA LEU A 134 -23.79 2.99 -8.49
C LEU A 134 -23.63 2.81 -10.00
N LEU A 135 -24.63 2.27 -10.71
CA LEU A 135 -24.54 2.08 -12.16
C LEU A 135 -24.93 3.34 -12.95
N SER A 136 -25.58 4.33 -12.33
CA SER A 136 -26.15 5.48 -13.05
C SER A 136 -25.18 6.44 -13.74
N PRO A 137 -23.98 6.74 -13.20
CA PRO A 137 -23.06 7.69 -13.84
C PRO A 137 -22.36 7.10 -15.08
N VAL A 138 -22.36 5.78 -15.21
CA VAL A 138 -21.62 5.07 -16.26
C VAL A 138 -22.55 4.71 -17.41
N SER A 139 -22.45 5.47 -18.50
CA SER A 139 -23.37 5.38 -19.65
C SER A 139 -23.49 3.98 -20.26
N TRP A 140 -22.39 3.23 -20.33
CA TRP A 140 -22.38 1.85 -20.86
C TRP A 140 -22.92 0.79 -19.90
N ALA A 141 -23.21 1.15 -18.64
CA ALA A 141 -23.88 0.25 -17.68
C ALA A 141 -25.42 0.25 -17.83
N LYS A 142 -25.96 0.98 -18.82
CA LYS A 142 -27.40 1.08 -19.12
C LYS A 142 -28.09 -0.29 -19.16
N ASP A 143 -27.58 -1.23 -19.95
CA ASP A 143 -28.23 -2.53 -20.18
C ASP A 143 -28.31 -3.35 -18.88
N ALA A 144 -27.32 -3.21 -17.99
CA ALA A 144 -27.32 -3.83 -16.67
C ALA A 144 -28.38 -3.19 -15.75
N ARG A 145 -28.56 -1.86 -15.81
CA ARG A 145 -29.65 -1.16 -15.09
C ARG A 145 -31.03 -1.59 -15.59
N GLU A 146 -31.20 -1.72 -16.91
CA GLU A 146 -32.45 -2.19 -17.51
C GLU A 146 -32.76 -3.64 -17.11
N ARG A 147 -31.74 -4.52 -17.08
CA ARG A 147 -31.88 -5.88 -16.55
C ARG A 147 -32.27 -5.91 -15.07
N ILE A 148 -31.65 -5.08 -14.23
CA ILE A 148 -31.96 -4.96 -12.79
C ILE A 148 -33.39 -4.46 -12.58
N ARG A 149 -33.84 -3.44 -13.33
CA ARG A 149 -35.23 -2.95 -13.30
C ARG A 149 -36.22 -4.04 -13.72
N GLY A 150 -35.92 -4.82 -14.77
CA GLY A 150 -36.73 -5.97 -15.17
C GLY A 150 -36.88 -7.06 -14.09
N ILE A 151 -35.89 -7.21 -13.19
CA ILE A 151 -35.99 -8.10 -12.02
C ILE A 151 -36.86 -7.44 -10.93
N ARG A 152 -36.65 -6.15 -10.64
CA ARG A 152 -37.44 -5.37 -9.66
C ARG A 152 -38.93 -5.35 -9.98
N ASP A 153 -39.27 -5.06 -11.24
CA ASP A 153 -40.61 -4.73 -11.72
C ASP A 153 -41.39 -5.97 -12.22
N GLY A 154 -40.74 -7.14 -12.28
CA GLY A 154 -41.38 -8.40 -12.64
C GLY A 154 -42.34 -8.95 -11.57
N SER A 155 -43.14 -9.96 -11.93
CA SER A 155 -44.20 -10.54 -11.08
C SER A 155 -43.73 -11.57 -10.03
N ALA A 156 -42.43 -11.85 -9.94
CA ALA A 156 -41.87 -12.81 -8.99
C ALA A 156 -41.93 -12.32 -7.53
N ASP A 157 -41.91 -13.26 -6.58
CA ASP A 157 -41.79 -12.99 -5.15
C ASP A 157 -40.41 -12.42 -4.75
N ALA A 158 -40.27 -12.05 -3.48
CA ALA A 158 -39.05 -11.42 -2.96
C ALA A 158 -37.82 -12.35 -3.00
N ASP A 159 -37.97 -13.65 -2.75
CA ASP A 159 -36.85 -14.58 -2.66
C ASP A 159 -36.36 -14.99 -4.06
N GLU A 160 -37.29 -15.17 -5.01
CA GLU A 160 -36.99 -15.33 -6.43
C GLU A 160 -36.36 -14.08 -7.03
N LYS A 161 -36.84 -12.88 -6.68
CA LYS A 161 -36.19 -11.61 -7.07
C LYS A 161 -34.80 -11.46 -6.47
N TYR A 162 -34.61 -11.80 -5.19
CA TYR A 162 -33.31 -11.78 -4.53
C TYR A 162 -32.31 -12.71 -5.22
N ARG A 163 -32.68 -13.97 -5.44
CA ARG A 163 -31.83 -14.96 -6.13
C ARG A 163 -31.50 -14.53 -7.56
N ARG A 164 -32.48 -14.01 -8.33
CA ARG A 164 -32.24 -13.46 -9.68
C ARG A 164 -31.30 -12.26 -9.68
N LEU A 165 -31.50 -11.32 -8.76
CA LEU A 165 -30.66 -10.12 -8.65
C LEU A 165 -29.23 -10.50 -8.27
N MET A 166 -29.05 -11.30 -7.22
CA MET A 166 -27.70 -11.64 -6.75
C MET A 166 -26.95 -12.55 -7.72
N SER A 167 -27.62 -13.46 -8.45
CA SER A 167 -26.98 -14.16 -9.58
C SER A 167 -26.48 -13.16 -10.62
N PHE A 168 -27.39 -12.31 -11.15
CA PHE A 168 -27.03 -11.33 -12.19
C PHE A 168 -25.89 -10.40 -11.75
N VAL A 169 -25.94 -9.87 -10.53
CA VAL A 169 -24.90 -8.97 -10.00
C VAL A 169 -23.57 -9.71 -9.84
N ARG A 170 -23.55 -10.97 -9.39
CA ARG A 170 -22.34 -11.80 -9.33
C ARG A 170 -21.76 -12.03 -10.72
N ASP A 171 -22.58 -12.49 -11.67
CA ASP A 171 -22.18 -12.80 -13.05
C ASP A 171 -21.66 -11.54 -13.78
N TYR A 172 -22.32 -10.40 -13.60
CA TYR A 172 -21.92 -9.11 -14.16
C TYR A 172 -20.61 -8.60 -13.57
N SER A 173 -20.48 -8.62 -12.23
CA SER A 173 -19.24 -8.23 -11.54
C SER A 173 -18.07 -9.09 -12.00
N GLU A 174 -18.25 -10.41 -12.06
CA GLU A 174 -17.24 -11.37 -12.52
C GLU A 174 -16.88 -11.18 -14.01
N SER A 175 -17.84 -10.78 -14.86
CA SER A 175 -17.56 -10.37 -16.23
C SER A 175 -16.69 -9.11 -16.33
N LEU A 176 -16.94 -8.11 -15.47
CA LEU A 176 -16.14 -6.88 -15.41
C LEU A 176 -14.74 -7.14 -14.80
N ARG A 177 -14.62 -8.01 -13.79
CA ARG A 177 -13.34 -8.41 -13.18
C ARG A 177 -12.42 -9.06 -14.22
N ARG A 178 -12.96 -9.92 -15.09
CA ARG A 178 -12.22 -10.49 -16.23
C ARG A 178 -11.81 -9.43 -17.26
N GLN A 179 -12.64 -8.41 -17.51
CA GLN A 179 -12.28 -7.28 -18.39
C GLN A 179 -11.11 -6.47 -17.81
N VAL A 180 -11.09 -6.20 -16.50
CA VAL A 180 -9.95 -5.53 -15.84
C VAL A 180 -8.70 -6.41 -15.92
N ALA A 181 -8.78 -7.67 -15.51
CA ALA A 181 -7.63 -8.59 -15.53
C ALA A 181 -7.04 -8.85 -16.93
N ALA A 182 -7.82 -8.63 -18.00
CA ALA A 182 -7.35 -8.73 -19.39
C ALA A 182 -6.83 -7.39 -19.97
N SER A 183 -7.11 -6.25 -19.34
CA SER A 183 -6.79 -4.91 -19.87
C SER A 183 -5.75 -4.14 -19.05
N ASP A 184 -5.58 -4.49 -17.78
CA ASP A 184 -4.75 -3.78 -16.82
C ASP A 184 -3.30 -4.26 -16.86
N GLY A 185 -2.47 -3.63 -17.69
CA GLY A 185 -1.08 -4.07 -17.92
C GLY A 185 -0.19 -4.10 -16.67
N SER A 186 -0.54 -3.32 -15.64
CA SER A 186 0.14 -3.28 -14.33
C SER A 186 -0.35 -4.33 -13.33
N ALA A 187 -1.34 -5.17 -13.69
CA ALA A 187 -1.93 -6.18 -12.81
C ALA A 187 -0.91 -7.22 -12.27
N TRP A 188 0.27 -7.37 -12.89
CA TRP A 188 1.37 -8.18 -12.37
C TRP A 188 1.78 -7.77 -10.95
N ALA A 189 1.71 -6.47 -10.62
CA ALA A 189 2.14 -5.93 -9.34
C ALA A 189 1.29 -6.50 -8.19
N ARG A 190 -0.02 -6.66 -8.40
CA ARG A 190 -1.02 -7.09 -7.39
C ARG A 190 -0.69 -8.41 -6.69
N LYS A 191 0.13 -9.27 -7.30
CA LYS A 191 0.59 -10.56 -6.74
C LYS A 191 2.12 -10.69 -6.73
N ALA A 192 2.84 -9.59 -6.97
CA ALA A 192 4.29 -9.59 -7.01
C ALA A 192 4.89 -9.72 -5.60
N ARG A 193 5.89 -10.57 -5.49
CA ARG A 193 6.79 -10.60 -4.33
C ARG A 193 8.00 -9.73 -4.66
N ILE A 194 8.14 -8.62 -3.97
CA ILE A 194 9.16 -7.59 -4.20
C ILE A 194 10.29 -7.77 -3.19
N TYR A 195 11.52 -7.88 -3.69
CA TYR A 195 12.72 -7.86 -2.85
C TYR A 195 13.34 -6.46 -2.91
N GLU A 196 13.32 -5.73 -1.80
CA GLU A 196 13.86 -4.37 -1.71
C GLU A 196 15.36 -4.39 -1.38
N VAL A 197 16.13 -3.51 -2.03
CA VAL A 197 17.58 -3.39 -1.88
C VAL A 197 17.97 -1.93 -1.65
N PHE A 198 18.52 -1.61 -0.48
CA PHE A 198 19.17 -0.31 -0.29
C PHE A 198 20.55 -0.31 -0.95
N ALA A 199 20.67 0.34 -2.11
CA ALA A 199 21.85 0.29 -2.96
C ALA A 199 23.14 0.70 -2.23
N ARG A 200 23.08 1.77 -1.41
CA ARG A 200 24.22 2.32 -0.66
C ARG A 200 24.80 1.35 0.37
N ALA A 201 24.00 0.44 0.93
CA ALA A 201 24.41 -0.47 2.00
C ALA A 201 24.73 -1.91 1.52
N TYR A 202 24.51 -2.21 0.24
CA TYR A 202 24.50 -3.58 -0.27
C TYR A 202 25.92 -4.11 -0.60
N ASN A 203 26.44 -4.98 0.27
CA ASN A 203 27.77 -5.56 0.11
C ASN A 203 27.80 -6.77 -0.84
N VAL A 204 27.99 -6.52 -2.13
CA VAL A 204 28.15 -7.58 -3.13
C VAL A 204 29.35 -8.50 -2.83
N LYS A 205 30.47 -7.95 -2.32
CA LYS A 205 31.68 -8.72 -2.01
C LYS A 205 31.43 -9.74 -0.90
N GLY A 206 30.86 -9.31 0.23
CA GLY A 206 30.52 -10.19 1.36
C GLY A 206 29.54 -11.30 0.96
N LEU A 207 28.54 -10.97 0.15
CA LEU A 207 27.58 -11.96 -0.38
C LEU A 207 28.26 -13.02 -1.24
N ARG A 208 29.22 -12.61 -2.09
CA ARG A 208 29.95 -13.54 -2.98
C ARG A 208 30.97 -14.40 -2.24
N ALA A 209 31.66 -13.86 -1.24
CA ALA A 209 32.53 -14.64 -0.38
C ALA A 209 31.75 -15.77 0.31
N ALA A 210 30.56 -15.46 0.84
CA ALA A 210 29.63 -16.45 1.43
C ALA A 210 29.05 -17.46 0.42
N GLN A 211 29.27 -17.27 -0.89
CA GLN A 211 28.78 -18.13 -1.98
C GLN A 211 29.91 -18.70 -2.87
N GLY A 212 31.18 -18.49 -2.50
CA GLY A 212 32.34 -18.94 -3.29
C GLY A 212 32.47 -18.31 -4.69
N ALA A 213 31.80 -17.18 -4.95
CA ALA A 213 31.79 -16.53 -6.26
C ALA A 213 32.96 -15.56 -6.46
N PRO A 214 33.48 -15.36 -7.69
CA PRO A 214 34.63 -14.49 -7.93
C PRO A 214 34.39 -13.04 -7.50
N GLU A 215 35.43 -12.44 -6.90
CA GLU A 215 35.47 -11.05 -6.45
C GLU A 215 35.01 -10.04 -7.53
N PRO A 216 34.43 -8.89 -7.14
CA PRO A 216 34.32 -7.72 -8.02
C PRO A 216 35.69 -7.10 -8.31
N ALA A 217 35.90 -6.62 -9.54
CA ALA A 217 36.89 -5.59 -9.80
C ALA A 217 36.34 -4.26 -9.27
N ALA A 218 37.19 -3.32 -8.86
CA ALA A 218 36.78 -2.08 -8.18
C ALA A 218 35.64 -1.35 -8.92
N GLY A 219 34.43 -1.42 -8.37
CA GLY A 219 33.19 -1.19 -9.11
C GLY A 219 32.19 -0.28 -8.38
N ARG A 220 31.10 0.00 -9.08
CA ARG A 220 29.93 0.74 -8.60
C ARG A 220 28.75 -0.22 -8.53
N PHE A 221 27.79 0.03 -7.61
CA PHE A 221 26.67 -0.89 -7.30
C PHE A 221 26.03 -1.57 -8.54
N PHE A 222 25.64 -0.82 -9.56
CA PHE A 222 24.96 -1.37 -10.75
C PHE A 222 25.87 -2.16 -11.69
N ALA A 223 27.18 -1.89 -11.70
CA ALA A 223 28.15 -2.74 -12.40
C ALA A 223 28.40 -4.04 -11.61
N ASP A 224 28.49 -3.91 -10.28
CA ASP A 224 28.82 -5.03 -9.40
C ASP A 224 27.67 -6.01 -9.16
N PHE A 225 26.40 -5.59 -9.20
CA PHE A 225 25.24 -6.47 -9.01
C PHE A 225 25.03 -7.39 -10.23
N ARG A 226 25.55 -8.62 -10.20
CA ARG A 226 25.60 -9.54 -11.35
C ARG A 226 24.32 -10.38 -11.46
N THR A 227 24.24 -11.15 -12.53
CA THR A 227 23.15 -12.11 -12.78
C THR A 227 23.02 -13.17 -11.67
N GLN A 228 24.09 -13.51 -10.94
CA GLN A 228 24.05 -14.45 -9.82
C GLN A 228 23.21 -13.91 -8.65
N ASP A 229 23.39 -12.64 -8.28
CA ASP A 229 22.70 -12.04 -7.13
C ASP A 229 21.21 -11.85 -7.43
N LEU A 230 20.87 -11.51 -8.67
CA LEU A 230 19.50 -11.52 -9.20
C LEU A 230 18.90 -12.94 -9.26
N ARG A 231 19.67 -13.96 -9.68
CA ARG A 231 19.22 -15.37 -9.67
C ARG A 231 18.85 -15.81 -8.26
N ARG A 232 19.68 -15.49 -7.25
CA ARG A 232 19.37 -15.78 -5.83
C ARG A 232 18.01 -15.21 -5.42
N ILE A 233 17.71 -13.97 -5.77
CA ILE A 233 16.43 -13.31 -5.46
C ILE A 233 15.25 -14.03 -6.14
N ARG A 234 15.35 -14.31 -7.45
CA ARG A 234 14.38 -15.13 -8.18
C ARG A 234 14.19 -16.52 -7.54
N ASP A 235 15.28 -17.17 -7.14
CA ASP A 235 15.29 -18.55 -6.63
C ASP A 235 14.81 -18.66 -5.18
N MET A 236 14.82 -17.56 -4.41
CA MET A 236 14.04 -17.43 -3.18
C MET A 236 12.53 -17.36 -3.46
N GLY A 237 12.12 -16.94 -4.66
CA GLY A 237 10.72 -16.91 -5.10
C GLY A 237 10.14 -15.51 -5.27
N PHE A 238 10.99 -14.50 -5.44
CA PHE A 238 10.58 -13.12 -5.71
C PHE A 238 10.37 -12.88 -7.21
N ASP A 239 9.39 -12.04 -7.53
CA ASP A 239 8.98 -11.68 -8.90
C ASP A 239 9.56 -10.32 -9.33
N ALA A 240 10.03 -9.51 -8.38
CA ALA A 240 10.58 -8.17 -8.63
C ALA A 240 11.70 -7.79 -7.67
N VAL A 241 12.51 -6.81 -8.09
CA VAL A 241 13.47 -6.08 -7.25
C VAL A 241 13.12 -4.59 -7.21
N TRP A 242 13.05 -4.01 -6.02
CA TRP A 242 13.00 -2.55 -5.82
C TRP A 242 14.37 -2.09 -5.36
N ILE A 243 14.98 -1.14 -6.08
CA ILE A 243 16.25 -0.54 -5.67
C ILE A 243 15.96 0.80 -5.02
N LEU A 244 16.18 0.87 -3.71
CA LEU A 244 15.97 2.06 -2.89
C LEU A 244 17.11 3.07 -3.11
N GLY A 245 16.74 4.32 -3.40
CA GLY A 245 17.65 5.47 -3.39
C GLY A 245 18.65 5.51 -4.55
N ILE A 246 18.19 5.38 -5.79
CA ILE A 246 19.07 5.33 -6.98
C ILE A 246 19.57 6.69 -7.47
N ASN A 247 18.96 7.80 -7.03
CA ASN A 247 19.22 9.14 -7.54
C ASN A 247 20.29 9.89 -6.70
N PRO A 248 21.00 10.89 -7.28
CA PRO A 248 21.84 11.81 -6.52
C PRO A 248 21.07 12.43 -5.35
N ARG A 249 21.70 12.43 -4.16
CA ARG A 249 21.18 13.10 -2.95
C ARG A 249 21.75 14.50 -2.81
N GLY A 250 20.97 15.39 -2.19
CA GLY A 250 21.44 16.72 -1.81
C GLY A 250 22.52 16.68 -0.73
N ALA A 251 23.38 17.71 -0.72
CA ALA A 251 24.37 17.92 0.31
C ALA A 251 23.92 18.97 1.33
N ARG A 252 23.14 19.97 0.89
CA ARG A 252 22.67 21.08 1.72
C ARG A 252 21.67 20.58 2.78
N GLY A 253 22.09 20.64 4.05
CA GLY A 253 21.28 20.20 5.19
C GLY A 253 21.24 18.68 5.39
N ALA A 254 22.02 17.91 4.62
CA ALA A 254 22.06 16.46 4.74
C ALA A 254 22.47 16.01 6.15
N LYS A 255 21.73 15.05 6.70
CA LYS A 255 21.90 14.57 8.07
C LYS A 255 22.92 13.42 8.17
N GLY A 256 23.54 13.29 9.34
CA GLY A 256 24.55 12.27 9.61
C GLY A 256 25.84 12.37 8.79
N THR A 257 26.59 11.27 8.76
CA THR A 257 27.89 11.14 8.06
C THR A 257 27.82 10.30 6.78
N ALA A 258 26.70 9.62 6.51
CA ALA A 258 26.46 8.88 5.26
C ALA A 258 25.95 9.76 4.09
N GLY A 259 25.80 11.06 4.30
CA GLY A 259 25.19 11.97 3.33
C GLY A 259 23.68 11.76 3.20
N GLY A 260 22.97 11.82 4.33
CA GLY A 260 21.52 12.01 4.41
C GLY A 260 20.61 10.91 3.87
N SER A 261 19.32 11.25 3.88
CA SER A 261 18.20 10.45 3.37
C SER A 261 18.28 10.26 1.84
N PRO A 262 17.94 9.06 1.30
CA PRO A 262 17.78 8.86 -0.13
C PRO A 262 16.64 9.68 -0.75
N PHE A 263 15.70 10.18 0.06
CA PHE A 263 14.54 10.96 -0.41
C PHE A 263 14.81 12.46 -0.55
N ALA A 264 15.92 12.96 0.00
CA ALA A 264 16.46 14.28 -0.31
C ALA A 264 17.12 14.28 -1.71
N ILE A 265 16.31 14.07 -2.76
CA ILE A 265 16.79 13.89 -4.14
C ILE A 265 17.22 15.24 -4.74
N GLN A 266 18.45 15.30 -5.24
CA GLN A 266 19.01 16.44 -5.97
C GLN A 266 18.60 16.44 -7.45
N ASP A 267 18.61 15.29 -8.12
CA ASP A 267 18.20 15.16 -9.52
C ASP A 267 17.50 13.82 -9.77
N SER A 268 16.17 13.85 -9.92
CA SER A 268 15.33 12.66 -10.13
C SER A 268 15.44 12.06 -11.53
N GLU A 269 16.23 12.66 -12.44
CA GLU A 269 16.50 12.14 -13.78
C GLU A 269 17.81 11.35 -13.93
N ARG A 270 18.63 11.32 -12.87
CA ARG A 270 19.96 10.72 -12.93
C ARG A 270 20.10 9.53 -12.00
N VAL A 271 20.96 8.60 -12.39
CA VAL A 271 21.56 7.61 -11.49
C VAL A 271 22.64 8.32 -10.66
N ASP A 272 22.72 8.06 -9.36
CA ASP A 272 23.81 8.53 -8.49
C ASP A 272 25.15 8.04 -9.07
N PRO A 273 26.10 8.94 -9.42
CA PRO A 273 27.40 8.55 -9.95
C PRO A 273 28.20 7.61 -9.04
N ALA A 274 27.92 7.55 -7.74
CA ALA A 274 28.50 6.56 -6.83
C ALA A 274 27.95 5.14 -7.05
N LEU A 275 26.71 5.00 -7.55
CA LEU A 275 26.04 3.73 -7.79
C LEU A 275 26.27 3.18 -9.21
N GLY A 276 26.55 4.02 -10.21
CA GLY A 276 26.83 3.55 -11.57
C GLY A 276 26.93 4.67 -12.61
N THR A 277 26.78 4.27 -13.87
CA THR A 277 26.36 5.09 -15.01
C THR A 277 24.89 4.78 -15.36
N GLU A 278 24.27 5.58 -16.23
CA GLU A 278 22.94 5.26 -16.80
C GLU A 278 22.98 3.92 -17.57
N GLU A 279 24.11 3.61 -18.21
CA GLU A 279 24.35 2.37 -18.95
C GLU A 279 24.52 1.16 -18.02
N ASP A 280 25.18 1.32 -16.87
CA ASP A 280 25.23 0.26 -15.83
C ASP A 280 23.83 -0.08 -15.33
N PHE A 281 22.97 0.93 -15.13
CA PHE A 281 21.58 0.73 -14.69
C PHE A 281 20.72 0.07 -15.77
N LYS A 282 20.79 0.52 -17.04
CA LYS A 282 20.16 -0.18 -18.19
C LYS A 282 20.66 -1.64 -18.29
N GLY A 283 21.95 -1.84 -18.05
CA GLY A 283 22.58 -3.16 -17.98
C GLY A 283 22.04 -4.02 -16.84
N PHE A 284 21.78 -3.43 -15.66
CA PHE A 284 21.15 -4.08 -14.51
C PHE A 284 19.70 -4.49 -14.81
N VAL A 285 18.88 -3.56 -15.31
CA VAL A 285 17.48 -3.82 -15.69
C VAL A 285 17.40 -4.95 -16.72
N GLY A 286 18.22 -4.90 -17.78
CA GLY A 286 18.30 -5.96 -18.77
C GLY A 286 18.77 -7.32 -18.19
N ARG A 287 19.56 -7.35 -17.11
CA ARG A 287 19.91 -8.60 -16.40
C ARG A 287 18.73 -9.12 -15.56
N ALA A 288 17.91 -8.25 -14.97
CA ALA A 288 16.72 -8.63 -14.20
C ALA A 288 15.62 -9.19 -15.12
N HIS A 289 15.29 -8.48 -16.21
CA HIS A 289 14.28 -8.92 -17.19
C HIS A 289 14.61 -10.29 -17.81
N ARG A 290 15.89 -10.55 -18.13
CA ARG A 290 16.35 -11.87 -18.62
C ARG A 290 16.21 -13.02 -17.62
N LEU A 291 15.86 -12.74 -16.36
CA LEU A 291 15.57 -13.72 -15.32
C LEU A 291 14.07 -13.78 -14.95
N GLY A 292 13.23 -12.96 -15.60
CA GLY A 292 11.81 -12.80 -15.29
C GLY A 292 11.53 -11.83 -14.12
N LEU A 293 12.56 -11.17 -13.57
CA LEU A 293 12.40 -10.19 -12.50
C LEU A 293 12.01 -8.82 -13.05
N LYS A 294 10.99 -8.22 -12.45
CA LYS A 294 10.60 -6.81 -12.64
C LYS A 294 11.51 -5.86 -11.85
N VAL A 295 11.68 -4.61 -12.29
CA VAL A 295 12.49 -3.59 -11.59
C VAL A 295 11.64 -2.38 -11.18
N LEU A 296 11.73 -1.98 -9.91
CA LEU A 296 11.12 -0.77 -9.38
C LEU A 296 12.15 0.19 -8.78
N ILE A 297 11.82 1.47 -8.78
CA ILE A 297 12.57 2.55 -8.13
C ILE A 297 11.62 3.44 -7.32
N ASP A 298 12.17 4.35 -6.53
CA ASP A 298 11.41 5.38 -5.83
C ASP A 298 10.99 6.54 -6.74
N PHE A 299 9.86 7.16 -6.40
CA PHE A 299 9.42 8.45 -6.89
C PHE A 299 8.97 9.32 -5.70
N VAL A 300 9.56 10.51 -5.56
CA VAL A 300 9.26 11.46 -4.48
C VAL A 300 8.53 12.67 -5.05
N PRO A 301 7.18 12.71 -5.05
CA PRO A 301 6.42 13.83 -5.59
C PRO A 301 6.27 15.00 -4.61
N ASN A 302 6.48 14.79 -3.31
CA ASN A 302 6.19 15.79 -2.27
C ASN A 302 7.30 16.84 -2.14
N HIS A 303 8.57 16.44 -2.27
CA HIS A 303 9.72 17.32 -2.03
C HIS A 303 10.95 16.92 -2.85
N THR A 304 11.94 17.82 -2.90
CA THR A 304 13.31 17.54 -3.38
C THR A 304 14.34 17.89 -2.30
N ALA A 305 15.63 17.73 -2.55
CA ALA A 305 16.67 18.40 -1.76
C ALA A 305 16.56 19.94 -1.82
N MET A 306 17.18 20.63 -0.85
CA MET A 306 17.32 22.11 -0.83
C MET A 306 18.34 22.69 -1.83
N ASP A 307 19.07 21.81 -2.52
CA ASP A 307 20.07 22.09 -3.56
C ASP A 307 19.78 21.26 -4.84
N SER A 308 18.49 21.03 -5.12
CA SER A 308 18.04 20.25 -6.28
C SER A 308 18.11 21.02 -7.60
N ARG A 309 18.24 20.27 -8.70
CA ARG A 309 18.19 20.78 -10.08
C ARG A 309 16.90 21.55 -10.34
N LEU A 310 15.77 20.98 -9.92
CA LEU A 310 14.45 21.60 -10.10
C LEU A 310 14.33 22.93 -9.34
N LEU A 311 14.87 23.07 -8.13
CA LEU A 311 14.80 24.33 -7.38
C LEU A 311 15.68 25.43 -8.02
N ALA A 312 16.85 25.05 -8.55
CA ALA A 312 17.76 25.99 -9.20
C ALA A 312 17.24 26.51 -10.56
N GLU A 313 16.58 25.65 -11.35
CA GLU A 313 16.03 26.01 -12.66
C GLU A 313 14.60 26.59 -12.58
N HIS A 314 13.77 26.01 -11.72
CA HIS A 314 12.33 26.24 -11.63
C HIS A 314 11.86 26.51 -10.18
N PRO A 315 12.28 27.63 -9.55
CA PRO A 315 11.82 27.98 -8.21
C PRO A 315 10.31 28.24 -8.12
N ASP A 316 9.61 28.40 -9.25
CA ASP A 316 8.14 28.45 -9.33
C ASP A 316 7.45 27.07 -9.21
N PHE A 317 8.21 25.95 -9.19
CA PHE A 317 7.68 24.62 -8.90
C PHE A 317 7.57 24.35 -7.37
N PHE A 318 7.94 25.32 -6.53
CA PHE A 318 8.05 25.17 -5.08
C PHE A 318 7.14 26.15 -4.34
N LEU A 319 6.76 25.80 -3.10
CA LEU A 319 6.07 26.75 -2.22
C LEU A 319 7.08 27.78 -1.70
N THR A 320 7.06 28.97 -2.30
CA THR A 320 8.00 30.07 -2.01
C THR A 320 7.31 31.38 -1.66
N GLU A 321 7.93 32.15 -0.77
CA GLU A 321 7.56 33.52 -0.43
C GLU A 321 8.71 34.50 -0.78
N PRO A 322 8.44 35.79 -1.05
CA PRO A 322 9.48 36.80 -1.24
C PRO A 322 10.41 36.88 -0.02
N GLY A 323 11.69 36.57 -0.22
CA GLY A 323 12.64 36.34 0.86
C GLY A 323 13.81 37.33 0.90
N ARG A 324 14.72 37.06 1.84
CA ARG A 324 15.97 37.78 2.08
C ARG A 324 17.02 36.80 2.67
N PRO A 325 18.33 37.07 2.60
CA PRO A 325 19.36 36.10 2.98
C PRO A 325 19.40 35.75 4.49
N GLU A 326 18.81 36.58 5.34
CA GLU A 326 18.70 36.36 6.77
C GLU A 326 17.87 35.10 7.11
N PRO A 327 18.08 34.50 8.30
CA PRO A 327 17.28 33.37 8.76
C PRO A 327 15.76 33.61 8.62
N PRO A 328 15.04 32.74 7.90
CA PRO A 328 13.61 32.89 7.67
C PRO A 328 12.79 32.39 8.89
N PRO A 329 11.46 32.54 8.85
CA PRO A 329 10.56 31.89 9.82
C PRO A 329 10.69 30.35 9.81
N GLU A 330 10.12 29.72 10.83
CA GLU A 330 10.07 28.26 10.95
C GLU A 330 9.39 27.60 9.74
N GLY A 331 9.95 26.45 9.31
CA GLY A 331 9.48 25.72 8.13
C GLY A 331 9.94 26.29 6.78
N PHE A 332 10.98 27.15 6.76
CA PHE A 332 11.60 27.68 5.55
C PHE A 332 13.14 27.64 5.57
N PHE A 333 13.74 27.76 4.39
CA PHE A 333 15.16 28.08 4.20
C PHE A 333 15.35 29.17 3.12
N PRO A 334 16.44 29.96 3.15
CA PRO A 334 16.69 31.00 2.15
C PRO A 334 17.32 30.41 0.87
N HIS A 335 16.88 30.90 -0.29
CA HIS A 335 17.40 30.52 -1.62
C HIS A 335 17.56 31.78 -2.49
N HIS A 336 18.60 31.83 -3.31
CA HIS A 336 18.85 32.91 -4.28
C HIS A 336 18.48 32.43 -5.68
N ASP A 337 17.37 32.95 -6.21
CA ASP A 337 16.96 32.78 -7.61
C ASP A 337 17.90 33.63 -8.46
N VAL A 338 19.02 33.02 -8.85
CA VAL A 338 20.11 33.67 -9.61
C VAL A 338 19.60 34.25 -10.93
N ALA A 339 18.72 33.53 -11.62
CA ALA A 339 18.17 33.92 -12.92
C ALA A 339 17.33 35.22 -12.84
N ARG A 340 16.72 35.52 -11.69
CA ARG A 340 15.94 36.75 -11.44
C ARG A 340 16.60 37.67 -10.40
N ASN A 341 17.84 37.37 -10.01
CA ASN A 341 18.63 38.00 -8.95
C ASN A 341 17.81 38.43 -7.71
N ARG A 342 17.07 37.49 -7.10
CA ARG A 342 16.21 37.75 -5.94
C ARG A 342 16.34 36.66 -4.88
N TRP A 343 16.08 37.02 -3.63
CA TRP A 343 15.97 36.05 -2.55
C TRP A 343 14.53 35.55 -2.40
N LEU A 344 14.41 34.26 -2.12
CA LEU A 344 13.17 33.56 -1.83
C LEU A 344 13.32 32.84 -0.49
N TRP A 345 12.23 32.76 0.26
CA TRP A 345 12.08 31.84 1.37
C TRP A 345 11.31 30.64 0.85
N VAL A 346 11.96 29.48 0.79
CA VAL A 346 11.42 28.23 0.23
C VAL A 346 10.96 27.36 1.39
N ARG A 347 9.75 26.81 1.32
CA ARG A 347 9.24 25.91 2.36
C ARG A 347 10.07 24.62 2.43
N HIS A 348 10.35 24.16 3.64
CA HIS A 348 10.82 22.80 3.86
C HIS A 348 9.73 21.77 3.50
N GLY A 349 10.12 20.58 3.03
CA GLY A 349 9.18 19.51 2.73
C GLY A 349 8.35 19.17 3.96
N GLY A 350 7.04 19.28 3.87
CA GLY A 350 6.13 19.14 5.01
C GLY A 350 5.48 17.77 5.09
N TYR A 351 5.10 17.38 6.31
CA TYR A 351 4.25 16.23 6.57
C TYR A 351 3.22 16.47 7.67
N ASP A 352 2.06 15.84 7.57
CA ASP A 352 1.06 15.80 8.63
C ASP A 352 1.42 14.71 9.65
N GLN A 353 1.48 15.10 10.93
CA GLN A 353 1.57 14.20 12.06
C GLN A 353 0.50 14.60 13.09
N ASP A 354 -0.48 13.73 13.32
CA ASP A 354 -1.60 13.94 14.25
C ASP A 354 -2.36 15.26 14.03
N GLY A 355 -2.53 15.68 12.77
CA GLY A 355 -3.19 16.93 12.39
C GLY A 355 -2.30 18.18 12.54
N ARG A 356 -0.99 18.01 12.73
CA ARG A 356 0.01 19.08 12.82
C ARG A 356 0.99 18.98 11.66
N LEU A 357 1.24 20.10 11.00
CA LEU A 357 2.27 20.20 9.98
C LEU A 357 3.67 20.23 10.64
N SER A 358 4.50 19.26 10.28
CA SER A 358 5.91 19.12 10.65
C SER A 358 6.79 19.18 9.38
N PHE A 359 8.11 19.28 9.51
CA PHE A 359 9.01 19.56 8.38
C PHE A 359 10.27 18.68 8.35
N TRP A 360 10.66 18.24 7.16
CA TRP A 360 11.99 17.69 6.88
C TRP A 360 12.96 18.83 6.50
N THR A 361 13.88 19.15 7.41
CA THR A 361 14.81 20.30 7.30
C THR A 361 15.92 20.14 6.25
N ASP A 362 16.02 18.97 5.62
CA ASP A 362 16.92 18.62 4.52
C ASP A 362 16.26 18.75 3.12
N THR A 363 14.97 19.08 3.05
CA THR A 363 14.19 19.04 1.82
C THR A 363 13.46 20.36 1.52
N ALA A 364 12.94 20.48 0.30
CA ALA A 364 12.23 21.63 -0.26
C ALA A 364 10.87 21.22 -0.81
N GLN A 365 9.81 21.90 -0.39
CA GLN A 365 8.42 21.54 -0.69
C GLN A 365 8.01 21.92 -2.11
N LEU A 366 7.57 20.93 -2.88
CA LEU A 366 7.02 21.12 -4.22
C LEU A 366 5.56 21.60 -4.16
N ASP A 367 5.18 22.39 -5.17
CA ASP A 367 3.80 22.83 -5.40
C ASP A 367 3.12 21.96 -6.46
N VAL A 368 2.51 20.85 -6.03
CA VAL A 368 1.83 19.89 -6.92
C VAL A 368 0.56 20.46 -7.62
N ARG A 369 0.25 21.73 -7.40
CA ARG A 369 -0.76 22.49 -8.17
C ARG A 369 -0.19 23.03 -9.48
N ASN A 370 1.13 23.25 -9.58
CA ASN A 370 1.75 23.85 -10.75
C ASN A 370 1.66 22.88 -11.95
N PRO A 371 0.94 23.22 -13.04
CA PRO A 371 0.74 22.30 -14.16
C PRO A 371 2.03 22.10 -15.00
N ALA A 372 3.05 22.96 -14.86
CA ALA A 372 4.36 22.71 -15.44
C ALA A 372 5.10 21.60 -14.69
N LEU A 373 5.09 21.61 -13.35
CA LEU A 373 5.62 20.51 -12.53
C LEU A 373 4.91 19.18 -12.81
N ARG A 374 3.57 19.18 -12.95
CA ARG A 374 2.82 17.96 -13.32
C ARG A 374 3.31 17.37 -14.65
N ARG A 375 3.46 18.20 -15.68
CA ARG A 375 4.01 17.76 -16.99
C ARG A 375 5.46 17.29 -16.89
N GLU A 376 6.29 17.94 -16.08
CA GLU A 376 7.68 17.55 -15.86
C GLU A 376 7.77 16.17 -15.19
N PHE A 377 6.95 15.90 -14.16
CA PHE A 377 6.89 14.55 -13.57
C PHE A 377 6.38 13.48 -14.54
N ILE A 378 5.38 13.79 -15.38
CA ILE A 378 4.95 12.86 -16.45
C ILE A 378 6.11 12.57 -17.40
N ARG A 379 6.92 13.57 -17.77
CA ARG A 379 8.11 13.40 -18.63
C ARG A 379 9.17 12.53 -17.97
N ILE A 380 9.52 12.82 -16.72
CA ILE A 380 10.56 12.10 -15.96
C ILE A 380 10.17 10.63 -15.77
N LEU A 381 8.93 10.35 -15.36
CA LEU A 381 8.44 8.98 -15.16
C LEU A 381 8.28 8.21 -16.48
N SER A 382 7.85 8.88 -17.56
CA SER A 382 7.83 8.27 -18.90
C SER A 382 9.25 7.97 -19.41
N ARG A 383 10.25 8.79 -19.07
CA ARG A 383 11.67 8.50 -19.39
C ARG A 383 12.17 7.26 -18.64
N TRP A 384 11.91 7.13 -17.34
CA TRP A 384 12.27 5.93 -16.58
C TRP A 384 11.55 4.67 -17.08
N ALA A 385 10.25 4.75 -17.37
CA ALA A 385 9.48 3.63 -17.93
C ALA A 385 9.87 3.27 -19.38
N GLY A 386 10.28 4.26 -20.18
CA GLY A 386 10.64 4.11 -21.59
C GLY A 386 12.12 3.80 -21.86
N GLU A 387 13.02 4.74 -21.55
CA GLU A 387 14.46 4.62 -21.88
C GLU A 387 15.21 3.62 -21.00
N PHE A 388 14.73 3.41 -19.77
CA PHE A 388 15.35 2.52 -18.78
C PHE A 388 14.54 1.26 -18.53
N CYS A 389 13.35 1.14 -19.12
CA CYS A 389 12.42 0.01 -18.96
C CYS A 389 12.09 -0.31 -17.48
N VAL A 390 11.98 0.72 -16.62
CA VAL A 390 11.52 0.57 -15.23
C VAL A 390 10.06 0.10 -15.23
N ASP A 391 9.79 -0.98 -14.51
CA ASP A 391 8.46 -1.61 -14.49
C ASP A 391 7.49 -0.95 -13.50
N GLY A 392 7.97 -0.17 -12.53
CA GLY A 392 7.09 0.56 -11.63
C GLY A 392 7.80 1.46 -10.62
N PHE A 393 6.99 2.25 -9.91
CA PHE A 393 7.45 3.25 -8.95
C PHE A 393 6.82 3.01 -7.57
N ARG A 394 7.64 2.97 -6.51
CA ARG A 394 7.15 3.21 -5.14
C ARG A 394 7.09 4.72 -4.93
N VAL A 395 5.91 5.22 -4.61
CA VAL A 395 5.65 6.65 -4.46
C VAL A 395 5.70 7.02 -3.00
N ASP A 396 6.74 7.78 -2.65
CA ASP A 396 7.06 8.23 -1.29
C ASP A 396 5.97 9.15 -0.74
N VAL A 397 5.50 8.85 0.49
CA VAL A 397 4.42 9.50 1.24
C VAL A 397 3.22 9.94 0.38
N ALA A 398 2.84 9.09 -0.59
CA ALA A 398 1.92 9.39 -1.69
C ALA A 398 0.63 10.13 -1.27
N TYR A 399 0.03 9.72 -0.15
CA TYR A 399 -1.20 10.30 0.40
C TYR A 399 -1.10 11.82 0.65
N GLN A 400 0.09 12.34 0.95
CA GLN A 400 0.31 13.76 1.22
C GLN A 400 0.27 14.64 -0.04
N THR A 401 0.37 14.04 -1.22
CA THR A 401 0.24 14.73 -2.52
C THR A 401 -1.17 14.65 -3.11
N LEU A 402 -2.11 13.96 -2.44
CA LEU A 402 -3.53 14.05 -2.76
C LEU A 402 -4.04 15.47 -2.56
N ASN A 403 -4.97 15.92 -3.39
CA ASN A 403 -5.53 17.27 -3.31
C ASN A 403 -6.15 17.57 -1.92
N SER A 404 -6.77 16.58 -1.28
CA SER A 404 -7.38 16.69 0.06
C SER A 404 -6.33 17.02 1.14
N TYR A 405 -5.25 16.24 1.19
CA TYR A 405 -4.13 16.42 2.11
C TYR A 405 -3.33 17.70 1.83
N PHE A 406 -2.96 17.94 0.56
CA PHE A 406 -2.16 19.10 0.18
C PHE A 406 -2.91 20.42 0.45
N SER A 407 -4.22 20.45 0.19
CA SER A 407 -5.06 21.62 0.52
C SER A 407 -5.12 21.87 2.03
N ARG A 408 -5.29 20.82 2.85
CA ARG A 408 -5.33 20.91 4.31
C ARG A 408 -4.02 21.45 4.89
N ASN A 409 -2.90 20.85 4.49
CA ASN A 409 -1.59 21.12 5.05
C ASN A 409 -1.12 22.54 4.72
N TRP A 410 -1.23 22.94 3.44
CA TRP A 410 -0.70 24.22 2.97
C TRP A 410 -1.73 25.36 2.94
N ARG A 411 -3.01 25.06 3.16
CA ARG A 411 -4.15 26.00 3.11
C ARG A 411 -4.34 26.64 1.73
N LEU A 412 -4.11 25.85 0.69
CA LEU A 412 -4.13 26.28 -0.71
C LEU A 412 -5.31 25.63 -1.48
N PRO A 413 -5.94 26.34 -2.44
CA PRO A 413 -6.91 25.73 -3.35
C PRO A 413 -6.21 24.83 -4.36
N MET A 414 -6.82 23.68 -4.68
CA MET A 414 -6.26 22.69 -5.61
C MET A 414 -6.99 22.68 -6.97
N PRO A 415 -6.32 22.22 -8.05
CA PRO A 415 -6.99 21.89 -9.31
C PRO A 415 -8.04 20.79 -9.15
N ALA A 416 -9.05 20.76 -10.02
CA ALA A 416 -10.11 19.75 -9.96
C ALA A 416 -9.65 18.32 -10.29
N ARG A 417 -8.66 18.15 -11.19
CA ARG A 417 -8.03 16.85 -11.47
C ARG A 417 -7.05 16.51 -10.34
N GLU A 418 -7.17 15.30 -9.79
CA GLU A 418 -6.26 14.80 -8.76
C GLU A 418 -4.83 14.69 -9.31
N PHE A 419 -3.84 15.13 -8.54
CA PHE A 419 -2.43 15.07 -8.93
C PHE A 419 -2.00 13.63 -9.25
N ALA A 420 -2.28 12.70 -8.32
CA ALA A 420 -1.91 11.30 -8.51
C ALA A 420 -2.66 10.66 -9.69
N GLU A 421 -3.95 10.96 -9.88
CA GLU A 421 -4.72 10.48 -11.05
C GLU A 421 -4.13 10.97 -12.36
N GLU A 422 -3.71 12.24 -12.43
CA GLU A 422 -3.06 12.83 -13.59
C GLU A 422 -1.74 12.10 -13.90
N ILE A 423 -0.80 12.05 -12.94
CA ILE A 423 0.50 11.39 -13.17
C ILE A 423 0.33 9.91 -13.58
N ILE A 424 -0.49 9.15 -12.86
CA ILE A 424 -0.65 7.71 -13.08
C ILE A 424 -1.33 7.43 -14.43
N THR A 425 -2.41 8.16 -14.75
CA THR A 425 -3.14 7.97 -16.02
C THR A 425 -2.26 8.31 -17.22
N GLU A 426 -1.53 9.42 -17.16
CA GLU A 426 -0.69 9.87 -18.27
C GLU A 426 0.51 8.93 -18.50
N VAL A 427 1.16 8.43 -17.44
CA VAL A 427 2.25 7.45 -17.59
C VAL A 427 1.71 6.10 -18.07
N LYS A 428 0.60 5.57 -17.51
CA LYS A 428 0.00 4.31 -17.97
C LYS A 428 -0.59 4.38 -19.39
N ALA A 429 -1.00 5.55 -19.87
CA ALA A 429 -1.41 5.73 -21.27
C ALA A 429 -0.24 5.55 -22.26
N ARG A 430 1.00 5.81 -21.82
CA ARG A 430 2.24 5.68 -22.61
C ARG A 430 2.94 4.33 -22.36
N HIS A 431 2.88 3.84 -21.14
CA HIS A 431 3.52 2.60 -20.67
C HIS A 431 2.53 1.77 -19.82
N PRO A 432 1.58 1.02 -20.45
CA PRO A 432 0.50 0.34 -19.71
C PRO A 432 0.93 -0.72 -18.70
N GLY A 433 2.16 -1.24 -18.82
CA GLY A 433 2.75 -2.20 -17.88
C GLY A 433 3.28 -1.60 -16.58
N THR A 434 3.41 -0.26 -16.52
CA THR A 434 4.06 0.45 -15.41
C THR A 434 3.18 0.49 -14.17
N ALA A 435 3.65 -0.11 -13.08
CA ALA A 435 2.95 -0.16 -11.81
C ALA A 435 3.24 1.06 -10.92
N PHE A 436 2.26 1.46 -10.10
CA PHE A 436 2.41 2.49 -9.09
C PHE A 436 2.01 1.94 -7.73
N ILE A 437 2.92 2.02 -6.76
CA ILE A 437 2.76 1.52 -5.39
C ILE A 437 2.77 2.74 -4.46
N ALA A 438 1.69 2.97 -3.71
CA ALA A 438 1.65 4.02 -2.71
C ALA A 438 2.42 3.62 -1.44
N GLU A 439 3.14 4.57 -0.86
CA GLU A 439 3.26 4.67 0.59
C GLU A 439 2.10 5.54 1.12
N GLY A 440 1.02 4.88 1.51
CA GLY A 440 -0.22 5.49 1.99
C GLY A 440 -0.53 5.05 3.41
N TYR A 441 -0.30 5.96 4.36
CA TYR A 441 -0.60 5.76 5.78
C TYR A 441 -2.02 6.21 6.18
N ASP A 442 -2.74 6.83 5.24
CA ASP A 442 -4.16 7.17 5.31
C ASP A 442 -4.76 7.19 3.88
N SER A 443 -6.05 7.51 3.73
CA SER A 443 -6.72 7.81 2.45
C SER A 443 -6.70 6.67 1.41
N TRP A 444 -6.79 5.41 1.87
CA TRP A 444 -6.81 4.21 1.01
C TRP A 444 -7.73 4.31 -0.20
N ASP A 445 -8.97 4.76 0.01
CA ASP A 445 -9.98 4.80 -1.05
C ASP A 445 -9.75 5.97 -2.05
N GLU A 446 -9.07 7.04 -1.64
CA GLU A 446 -8.61 8.10 -2.55
C GLU A 446 -7.40 7.65 -3.37
N LEU A 447 -6.44 6.94 -2.77
CA LEU A 447 -5.30 6.34 -3.48
C LEU A 447 -5.76 5.30 -4.51
N SER A 448 -6.72 4.44 -4.12
CA SER A 448 -7.35 3.47 -5.02
C SER A 448 -8.07 4.16 -6.19
N ARG A 449 -8.76 5.29 -5.92
CA ARG A 449 -9.42 6.12 -6.94
C ARG A 449 -8.44 6.86 -7.85
N ALA A 450 -7.27 7.24 -7.35
CA ALA A 450 -6.19 7.83 -8.15
C ALA A 450 -5.48 6.82 -9.09
N GLY A 451 -5.79 5.52 -8.98
CA GLY A 451 -5.30 4.49 -9.92
C GLY A 451 -4.01 3.78 -9.52
N PHE A 452 -3.59 3.91 -8.25
CA PHE A 452 -2.53 3.10 -7.65
C PHE A 452 -2.87 1.60 -7.71
N ASP A 453 -1.88 0.77 -8.02
CA ASP A 453 -2.06 -0.69 -8.12
C ASP A 453 -2.00 -1.38 -6.77
N MET A 454 -1.18 -0.83 -5.86
CA MET A 454 -0.99 -1.30 -4.49
C MET A 454 -0.71 -0.16 -3.51
N ASN A 455 -0.92 -0.43 -2.22
CA ASN A 455 -0.44 0.40 -1.11
C ASN A 455 0.33 -0.45 -0.07
N GLN A 456 1.32 0.16 0.60
CA GLN A 456 1.93 -0.41 1.80
C GLN A 456 0.86 -0.68 2.88
N ASN A 457 0.69 -1.94 3.28
CA ASN A 457 -0.35 -2.32 4.24
C ASN A 457 0.13 -2.15 5.70
N ARG A 458 0.36 -0.89 6.10
CA ARG A 458 0.86 -0.54 7.44
C ARG A 458 -0.26 -0.42 8.47
N ASN A 459 -1.08 0.62 8.31
CA ASN A 459 -1.85 1.25 9.38
C ASN A 459 -3.24 0.68 9.58
N ASN A 460 -3.72 0.73 10.81
CA ASN A 460 -5.17 0.80 11.04
C ASN A 460 -5.71 2.16 10.56
N MET A 461 -6.75 2.18 9.72
CA MET A 461 -7.34 3.41 9.14
C MET A 461 -8.87 3.39 9.24
N VAL A 462 -9.50 4.51 9.58
CA VAL A 462 -10.97 4.65 9.57
C VAL A 462 -11.42 5.03 8.16
N ARG A 463 -12.26 4.22 7.51
CA ARG A 463 -12.75 4.53 6.16
C ARG A 463 -14.02 5.36 6.18
N ARG A 464 -14.26 6.08 5.07
CA ARG A 464 -15.57 6.67 4.77
C ARG A 464 -16.64 5.57 4.81
N GLY A 465 -17.73 5.82 5.54
CA GLY A 465 -18.72 4.79 5.87
C GLY A 465 -18.37 3.92 7.09
N GLY A 466 -17.44 4.34 7.94
CA GLY A 466 -17.25 3.76 9.28
C GLY A 466 -16.88 2.26 9.29
N SER A 467 -16.14 1.81 8.28
CA SER A 467 -15.48 0.50 8.31
C SER A 467 -14.02 0.67 8.69
N ASP A 468 -13.59 0.00 9.76
CA ASP A 468 -12.19 0.01 10.17
C ASP A 468 -11.37 -0.86 9.20
N HIS A 469 -10.30 -0.29 8.67
CA HIS A 469 -9.24 -1.01 7.99
C HIS A 469 -8.28 -1.56 9.05
N ALA A 470 -8.11 -2.87 9.12
CA ALA A 470 -7.08 -3.50 9.94
C ALA A 470 -5.77 -3.60 9.13
N GLY A 471 -4.75 -2.84 9.53
CA GLY A 471 -3.45 -2.79 8.86
C GLY A 471 -2.60 -4.03 9.14
N TRP A 472 -1.94 -4.57 8.12
CA TRP A 472 -1.20 -5.83 8.26
C TRP A 472 -0.03 -5.73 9.26
N TYR A 473 0.79 -4.68 9.12
CA TYR A 473 1.93 -4.46 10.01
C TYR A 473 1.50 -4.13 11.44
N ASP A 474 0.59 -3.16 11.63
CA ASP A 474 0.07 -2.76 12.94
C ASP A 474 -0.60 -3.93 13.69
N ALA A 475 -1.38 -4.76 12.99
CA ALA A 475 -2.03 -5.93 13.60
C ALA A 475 -1.01 -6.96 14.12
N LEU A 476 0.04 -7.23 13.35
CA LEU A 476 1.13 -8.14 13.76
C LEU A 476 1.96 -7.55 14.91
N ALA A 477 2.24 -6.23 14.88
CA ALA A 477 2.97 -5.52 15.93
C ALA A 477 2.20 -5.46 17.25
N ALA A 478 0.88 -5.25 17.19
CA ALA A 478 0.00 -5.29 18.37
C ALA A 478 -0.17 -6.69 18.96
N ARG A 479 0.26 -7.75 18.24
CA ARG A 479 0.19 -9.17 18.63
C ARG A 479 -1.21 -9.62 19.09
N ASN A 480 -2.26 -8.96 18.59
CA ASN A 480 -3.64 -9.17 19.01
C ASN A 480 -4.36 -10.17 18.09
N PRO A 481 -4.87 -11.33 18.58
CA PRO A 481 -5.51 -12.33 17.74
C PRO A 481 -6.71 -11.82 16.95
N GLY A 482 -7.45 -10.83 17.48
CA GLY A 482 -8.59 -10.22 16.80
C GLY A 482 -8.16 -9.31 15.66
N TRP A 483 -7.21 -8.41 15.88
CA TRP A 483 -6.72 -7.51 14.84
C TRP A 483 -6.01 -8.27 13.72
N ILE A 484 -5.19 -9.28 14.05
CA ILE A 484 -4.53 -10.13 13.04
C ILE A 484 -5.58 -10.88 12.21
N ARG A 485 -6.68 -11.35 12.81
CA ARG A 485 -7.78 -11.99 12.08
C ARG A 485 -8.51 -11.04 11.13
N GLU A 486 -8.75 -9.79 11.53
CA GLU A 486 -9.34 -8.80 10.64
C GLU A 486 -8.37 -8.35 9.54
N ALA A 487 -7.07 -8.25 9.81
CA ALA A 487 -6.05 -8.00 8.78
C ALA A 487 -6.00 -9.16 7.76
N ILE A 488 -6.14 -10.42 8.21
CA ILE A 488 -6.28 -11.59 7.32
C ILE A 488 -7.61 -11.55 6.54
N ARG A 489 -8.74 -11.15 7.14
CA ARG A 489 -10.02 -10.96 6.43
C ARG A 489 -9.92 -9.86 5.36
N ARG A 490 -9.23 -8.75 5.65
CA ARG A 490 -8.93 -7.69 4.67
C ARG A 490 -7.97 -8.18 3.58
N ALA A 491 -6.93 -8.96 3.91
CA ALA A 491 -6.03 -9.58 2.95
C ALA A 491 -6.77 -10.54 2.00
N ALA A 492 -7.72 -11.33 2.49
CA ALA A 492 -8.58 -12.20 1.70
C ALA A 492 -9.46 -11.40 0.71
N TYR A 493 -10.11 -10.33 1.17
CA TYR A 493 -10.88 -9.45 0.27
C TYR A 493 -9.99 -8.75 -0.76
N LEU A 494 -8.86 -8.15 -0.35
CA LEU A 494 -7.86 -7.54 -1.25
C LEU A 494 -7.33 -8.53 -2.29
N HIS A 495 -7.08 -9.78 -1.87
CA HIS A 495 -6.57 -10.81 -2.75
C HIS A 495 -7.56 -11.14 -3.88
N TRP A 496 -8.85 -11.12 -3.55
CA TRP A 496 -9.95 -11.34 -4.47
C TRP A 496 -10.28 -10.12 -5.33
N GLU A 497 -10.30 -8.90 -4.76
CA GLU A 497 -10.57 -7.62 -5.44
C GLU A 497 -9.71 -7.45 -6.71
N GLN A 498 -10.28 -6.90 -7.79
CA GLN A 498 -9.58 -6.68 -9.08
C GLN A 498 -9.66 -5.23 -9.55
N GLY A 499 -10.76 -4.54 -9.29
CA GLY A 499 -10.95 -3.13 -9.66
C GLY A 499 -10.13 -2.17 -8.81
N GLY A 500 -9.93 -2.51 -7.53
CA GLY A 500 -9.30 -1.64 -6.53
C GLY A 500 -7.89 -2.07 -6.15
N MET A 501 -7.11 -1.14 -5.63
CA MET A 501 -5.73 -1.31 -5.14
C MET A 501 -5.55 -2.51 -4.18
N ASP A 502 -4.54 -3.37 -4.41
CA ASP A 502 -4.19 -4.50 -3.50
C ASP A 502 -3.31 -4.00 -2.32
N GLY A 503 -3.09 -4.84 -1.30
CA GLY A 503 -2.21 -4.53 -0.17
C GLY A 503 -0.85 -5.21 -0.30
N MET A 504 0.21 -4.41 -0.33
CA MET A 504 1.58 -4.90 -0.25
C MET A 504 1.92 -5.22 1.21
N MET A 505 1.93 -6.51 1.54
CA MET A 505 2.17 -7.02 2.91
C MET A 505 3.67 -7.07 3.22
N TYR A 506 4.09 -6.75 4.45
CA TYR A 506 5.50 -6.81 4.84
C TYR A 506 5.69 -7.05 6.35
N VAL A 507 6.92 -7.42 6.74
CA VAL A 507 7.35 -7.57 8.15
C VAL A 507 8.34 -6.50 8.61
N GLY A 508 8.93 -5.75 7.68
CA GLY A 508 9.64 -4.50 7.91
C GLY A 508 10.04 -3.91 6.56
N ASN A 509 10.10 -2.57 6.45
CA ASN A 509 10.57 -1.81 5.30
C ASN A 509 11.85 -1.02 5.68
N HIS A 510 12.26 -0.04 4.89
CA HIS A 510 13.39 0.84 5.22
C HIS A 510 13.13 1.89 6.30
N ASP A 511 11.86 2.20 6.63
CA ASP A 511 11.48 3.15 7.68
C ASP A 511 11.30 2.51 9.05
N GLU A 512 10.83 1.27 9.05
CA GLU A 512 10.44 0.51 10.21
C GLU A 512 11.58 -0.18 10.95
N LYS A 513 11.23 -0.62 12.16
CA LYS A 513 12.03 -1.53 12.98
C LYS A 513 12.35 -2.82 12.22
N THR A 514 13.49 -3.43 12.53
CA THR A 514 13.72 -4.84 12.15
C THR A 514 12.57 -5.71 12.67
N PRO A 515 12.22 -6.82 11.99
CA PRO A 515 11.19 -7.74 12.47
C PRO A 515 11.44 -8.22 13.91
N ARG A 516 12.70 -8.28 14.36
CA ARG A 516 13.10 -8.55 15.75
C ARG A 516 12.76 -7.39 16.70
N ARG A 517 13.08 -6.13 16.37
CA ARG A 517 12.71 -4.94 17.17
C ARG A 517 11.21 -4.61 17.09
N ALA A 518 10.50 -5.05 16.04
CA ALA A 518 9.07 -4.84 15.84
C ALA A 518 8.20 -5.86 16.61
N PHE A 519 8.47 -7.16 16.44
CA PHE A 519 7.62 -8.23 16.97
C PHE A 519 8.23 -8.99 18.16
N GLY A 520 9.51 -8.74 18.48
CA GLY A 520 10.20 -9.41 19.58
C GLY A 520 10.36 -10.91 19.37
N ASP A 521 9.78 -11.69 20.29
CA ASP A 521 9.77 -13.14 20.27
C ASP A 521 8.78 -13.74 19.25
N TRP A 522 7.74 -12.99 18.87
CA TRP A 522 6.73 -13.36 17.88
C TRP A 522 7.21 -13.25 16.41
N MET A 523 8.42 -12.72 16.18
CA MET A 523 8.98 -12.42 14.86
C MET A 523 8.84 -13.56 13.84
N GLU A 524 9.12 -14.81 14.23
CA GLU A 524 9.00 -15.96 13.32
C GLU A 524 7.54 -16.26 12.95
N GLY A 525 6.60 -16.18 13.90
CA GLY A 525 5.17 -16.40 13.62
C GLY A 525 4.57 -15.31 12.72
N ALA A 526 4.91 -14.05 12.98
CA ALA A 526 4.54 -12.91 12.13
C ALA A 526 5.11 -13.05 10.69
N SER A 527 6.37 -13.48 10.59
CA SER A 527 7.05 -13.72 9.31
C SER A 527 6.49 -14.94 8.59
N PHE A 528 6.16 -16.02 9.28
CA PHE A 528 5.56 -17.22 8.68
C PHE A 528 4.18 -16.94 8.12
N LEU A 529 3.33 -16.20 8.86
CA LEU A 529 2.03 -15.72 8.36
C LEU A 529 2.21 -14.84 7.11
N THR A 530 3.12 -13.88 7.13
CA THR A 530 3.29 -12.91 6.02
C THR A 530 3.92 -13.55 4.78
N LEU A 531 4.97 -14.35 4.96
CA LEU A 531 5.75 -14.90 3.86
C LEU A 531 5.01 -16.00 3.08
N LEU A 532 4.02 -16.67 3.66
CA LEU A 532 3.22 -17.69 2.97
C LEU A 532 1.94 -17.13 2.30
N LEU A 533 1.64 -15.83 2.43
CA LEU A 533 0.47 -15.23 1.78
C LEU A 533 0.55 -15.25 0.24
N PRO A 534 -0.61 -15.30 -0.45
CA PRO A 534 -0.71 -15.22 -1.90
C PRO A 534 -0.92 -13.79 -2.44
N ASN A 535 -1.12 -12.80 -1.57
CA ASN A 535 -1.12 -11.37 -1.91
C ASN A 535 0.27 -10.92 -2.41
N ALA A 536 0.34 -9.72 -2.97
CA ALA A 536 1.61 -9.01 -3.09
C ALA A 536 2.27 -8.83 -1.72
N MET A 537 3.60 -8.92 -1.71
CA MET A 537 4.37 -8.71 -0.48
C MET A 537 5.75 -8.14 -0.78
N MET A 538 6.33 -7.47 0.21
CA MET A 538 7.62 -6.82 0.13
C MET A 538 8.53 -7.33 1.26
N PHE A 539 9.78 -7.62 0.93
CA PHE A 539 10.79 -8.08 1.87
C PHE A 539 12.02 -7.19 1.76
N TYR A 540 12.44 -6.56 2.86
CA TYR A 540 13.60 -5.69 2.86
C TYR A 540 14.88 -6.53 2.99
N GLY A 541 15.78 -6.39 2.03
CA GLY A 541 16.95 -7.25 1.91
C GLY A 541 17.86 -7.20 3.14
N ALA A 542 18.47 -8.34 3.45
CA ALA A 542 19.23 -8.63 4.67
C ALA A 542 18.38 -8.97 5.92
N GLN A 543 17.05 -8.82 5.87
CA GLN A 543 16.17 -9.46 6.85
C GLN A 543 16.35 -10.99 6.87
N GLU A 544 16.67 -11.63 5.72
CA GLU A 544 16.82 -13.09 5.66
C GLU A 544 18.03 -13.63 6.41
N ILE A 545 19.03 -12.77 6.67
CA ILE A 545 20.21 -13.10 7.48
C ILE A 545 20.11 -12.56 8.91
N GLY A 546 18.98 -11.96 9.29
CA GLY A 546 18.78 -11.34 10.60
C GLY A 546 19.58 -10.04 10.81
N ALA A 547 19.89 -9.28 9.76
CA ALA A 547 20.65 -8.05 9.88
C ALA A 547 19.86 -6.95 10.62
N ASP A 548 20.53 -6.33 11.59
CA ASP A 548 20.10 -5.11 12.27
C ASP A 548 21.34 -4.19 12.33
N LEU A 549 21.34 -3.09 11.58
CA LEU A 549 22.48 -2.18 11.42
C LEU A 549 22.24 -0.82 12.11
N THR A 550 21.20 -0.71 12.96
CA THR A 550 20.91 0.51 13.70
C THR A 550 22.11 0.96 14.56
N GLY A 551 22.54 2.21 14.40
CA GLY A 551 23.64 2.79 15.18
C GLY A 551 23.24 3.24 16.59
N PRO A 552 24.21 3.63 17.44
CA PRO A 552 23.94 4.23 18.75
C PRO A 552 23.22 5.58 18.57
N GLY A 553 21.92 5.60 18.89
CA GLY A 553 21.02 6.73 18.61
C GLY A 553 19.54 6.34 18.51
N ASP A 554 19.23 5.04 18.53
CA ASP A 554 17.87 4.49 18.51
C ASP A 554 17.03 4.88 17.27
N GLU A 555 17.70 5.07 16.12
CA GLU A 555 17.03 5.08 14.81
C GLU A 555 16.07 3.89 14.72
N LEU A 556 14.83 4.13 14.28
CA LEU A 556 13.87 3.04 14.08
C LEU A 556 14.34 2.09 12.97
N LYS A 557 15.09 2.60 11.99
CA LYS A 557 15.43 1.94 10.74
C LYS A 557 16.39 0.76 10.90
N ALA A 558 16.01 -0.37 10.30
CA ALA A 558 16.83 -1.58 10.20
C ALA A 558 18.21 -1.38 9.55
N ILE A 559 18.30 -0.43 8.60
CA ILE A 559 19.57 0.04 8.02
C ILE A 559 19.52 1.58 8.03
N PRO A 560 20.42 2.27 8.77
CA PRO A 560 20.30 3.70 9.00
C PRO A 560 20.55 4.54 7.75
N PHE A 561 19.92 5.71 7.71
CA PHE A 561 20.14 6.68 6.64
C PHE A 561 21.24 7.70 6.98
N GLU A 562 21.49 7.95 8.27
CA GLU A 562 22.45 8.95 8.73
C GLU A 562 23.85 8.37 8.98
N THR A 563 23.94 7.10 9.36
CA THR A 563 25.20 6.41 9.66
C THR A 563 25.66 5.52 8.48
N PRO A 564 26.95 5.50 8.10
CA PRO A 564 27.48 4.58 7.10
C PRO A 564 27.25 3.12 7.52
N ALA A 565 26.46 2.39 6.72
CA ALA A 565 26.07 1.02 6.98
C ALA A 565 26.43 0.13 5.78
N GLN A 566 26.90 -1.09 6.06
CA GLN A 566 27.21 -2.09 5.05
C GLN A 566 26.76 -3.46 5.57
N VAL A 567 25.98 -4.20 4.77
CA VAL A 567 25.48 -5.52 5.16
C VAL A 567 26.62 -6.55 5.17
N ASP A 568 26.80 -7.28 6.27
CA ASP A 568 27.66 -8.48 6.27
C ASP A 568 26.84 -9.76 6.08
N TRP A 569 26.82 -10.24 4.83
CA TRP A 569 26.15 -11.47 4.43
C TRP A 569 26.78 -12.74 5.03
N SER A 570 28.05 -12.68 5.44
CA SER A 570 28.73 -13.80 6.08
C SER A 570 28.28 -13.98 7.53
N ALA A 571 28.28 -12.90 8.32
CA ALA A 571 28.09 -12.94 9.78
C ALA A 571 26.65 -13.19 10.28
N GLY A 572 25.63 -13.09 9.43
CA GLY A 572 24.21 -13.15 9.86
C GLY A 572 23.76 -14.44 10.56
N GLU A 573 22.74 -14.31 11.42
CA GLU A 573 22.27 -15.31 12.40
C GLU A 573 21.88 -16.65 11.75
N PRO A 574 22.50 -17.79 12.14
CA PRO A 574 22.19 -19.10 11.55
C PRO A 574 20.73 -19.53 11.68
N ARG A 575 20.06 -19.18 12.80
CA ARG A 575 18.63 -19.44 13.01
C ARG A 575 17.77 -18.60 12.06
N ALA A 576 18.07 -17.31 11.88
CA ALA A 576 17.34 -16.45 10.94
C ALA A 576 17.50 -16.95 9.49
N LYS A 577 18.72 -17.34 9.09
CA LYS A 577 19.01 -17.93 7.77
C LYS A 577 18.17 -19.19 7.54
N ALA A 578 18.26 -20.18 8.44
CA ALA A 578 17.52 -21.44 8.31
C ALA A 578 15.99 -21.24 8.30
N PHE A 579 15.46 -20.34 9.15
CA PHE A 579 14.04 -19.99 9.17
C PHE A 579 13.58 -19.41 7.82
N HIS A 580 14.30 -18.44 7.26
CA HIS A 580 13.93 -17.82 5.99
C HIS A 580 14.09 -18.76 4.81
N GLU A 581 15.17 -19.55 4.74
CA GLU A 581 15.40 -20.53 3.68
C GLU A 581 14.24 -21.55 3.59
N GLU A 582 13.82 -22.11 4.73
CA GLU A 582 12.68 -23.02 4.82
C GLU A 582 11.35 -22.31 4.51
N THR A 583 11.12 -21.12 5.09
CA THR A 583 9.87 -20.37 4.87
C THR A 583 9.70 -19.95 3.41
N PHE A 584 10.78 -19.51 2.74
CA PHE A 584 10.78 -19.26 1.30
C PHE A 584 10.56 -20.55 0.50
N ARG A 585 11.16 -21.69 0.89
CA ARG A 585 10.92 -22.99 0.24
C ARG A 585 9.45 -23.41 0.33
N LEU A 586 8.82 -23.25 1.50
CA LEU A 586 7.40 -23.52 1.72
C LEU A 586 6.51 -22.58 0.90
N ALA A 587 6.82 -21.28 0.85
CA ALA A 587 6.09 -20.30 0.03
C ALA A 587 6.17 -20.63 -1.47
N ARG A 588 7.36 -20.98 -1.99
CA ARG A 588 7.51 -21.42 -3.40
C ARG A 588 6.72 -22.68 -3.69
N ASP A 589 6.72 -23.66 -2.79
CA ASP A 589 5.96 -24.88 -2.98
C ASP A 589 4.44 -24.63 -2.93
N LEU A 590 3.94 -23.82 -2.00
CA LEU A 590 2.53 -23.43 -1.95
C LEU A 590 2.08 -22.69 -3.21
N ARG A 591 2.89 -21.74 -3.71
CA ARG A 591 2.64 -21.10 -5.02
C ARG A 591 2.53 -22.15 -6.12
N ARG A 592 3.50 -23.06 -6.21
CA ARG A 592 3.52 -24.15 -7.21
C ARG A 592 2.34 -25.12 -7.11
N THR A 593 1.87 -25.46 -5.90
CA THR A 593 0.84 -26.49 -5.70
C THR A 593 -0.59 -25.96 -5.67
N LEU A 594 -0.80 -24.65 -5.42
CA LEU A 594 -2.12 -24.08 -5.21
C LEU A 594 -2.47 -22.86 -6.09
N GLN A 595 -1.51 -22.18 -6.75
CA GLN A 595 -1.87 -20.97 -7.54
C GLN A 595 -2.61 -21.29 -8.86
N PRO A 596 -3.62 -20.47 -9.25
CA PRO A 596 -4.21 -19.36 -8.49
C PRO A 596 -5.02 -19.87 -7.28
N ALA A 597 -4.64 -19.40 -6.08
CA ALA A 597 -5.16 -19.92 -4.83
C ALA A 597 -6.29 -19.03 -4.29
N GLY A 598 -7.37 -19.63 -3.79
CA GLY A 598 -8.29 -18.96 -2.88
C GLY A 598 -7.60 -18.67 -1.54
N LEU A 599 -8.02 -17.60 -0.87
CA LEU A 599 -7.55 -17.19 0.46
C LEU A 599 -8.76 -16.96 1.36
N GLU A 600 -8.79 -17.58 2.53
CA GLU A 600 -9.86 -17.40 3.52
C GLU A 600 -9.31 -17.32 4.95
N ALA A 601 -9.86 -16.44 5.79
CA ALA A 601 -9.44 -16.28 7.19
C ALA A 601 -9.90 -17.45 8.08
N LEU A 602 -9.06 -17.86 9.04
CA LEU A 602 -9.36 -18.91 10.01
C LEU A 602 -9.25 -18.43 11.48
N PRO A 603 -10.16 -18.88 12.37
CA PRO A 603 -11.43 -19.52 12.02
C PRO A 603 -12.40 -18.54 11.34
N ARG A 604 -13.42 -19.06 10.65
CA ARG A 604 -14.51 -18.22 10.09
C ARG A 604 -15.26 -17.47 11.19
N GLN A 605 -15.55 -18.15 12.30
CA GLN A 605 -16.36 -17.65 13.41
C GLN A 605 -15.64 -17.85 14.77
N GLY A 606 -16.05 -17.07 15.76
CA GLY A 606 -15.46 -17.07 17.11
C GLY A 606 -14.16 -16.27 17.21
N TRP A 607 -13.67 -16.10 18.45
CA TRP A 607 -12.50 -15.28 18.77
C TRP A 607 -11.46 -16.04 19.60
N PRO A 608 -10.89 -17.16 19.10
CA PRO A 608 -9.85 -17.87 19.84
C PRO A 608 -8.51 -17.10 19.83
N ASN A 609 -7.59 -17.55 20.68
CA ASN A 609 -6.24 -16.99 20.83
C ASN A 609 -5.27 -17.39 19.70
N TRP A 610 -5.72 -18.19 18.72
CA TRP A 610 -4.94 -18.54 17.51
C TRP A 610 -5.47 -17.81 16.28
N VAL A 611 -4.61 -17.69 15.26
CA VAL A 611 -4.92 -17.04 13.98
C VAL A 611 -4.40 -17.87 12.82
N GLY A 612 -4.95 -17.66 11.63
CA GLY A 612 -4.45 -18.31 10.42
C GLY A 612 -5.31 -18.03 9.20
N TYR A 613 -4.98 -18.70 8.10
CA TYR A 613 -5.75 -18.67 6.87
C TYR A 613 -5.65 -19.99 6.11
N LEU A 614 -6.68 -20.27 5.30
CA LEU A 614 -6.73 -21.37 4.36
C LEU A 614 -6.31 -20.88 2.97
N LEU A 615 -5.48 -21.68 2.29
CA LEU A 615 -5.17 -21.59 0.88
C LEU A 615 -5.81 -22.76 0.15
N GLN A 616 -6.51 -22.51 -0.96
CA GLN A 616 -7.27 -23.53 -1.71
C GLN A 616 -6.91 -23.50 -3.20
N GLY A 617 -6.69 -24.66 -3.83
CA GLY A 617 -6.43 -24.72 -5.28
C GLY A 617 -7.68 -24.42 -6.12
N CYS A 618 -7.54 -23.71 -7.25
CA CYS A 618 -8.66 -23.43 -8.17
C CYS A 618 -9.26 -24.72 -8.80
N GLY A 619 -10.59 -24.88 -8.82
CA GLY A 619 -11.30 -26.14 -9.13
C GLY A 619 -11.08 -26.80 -10.50
N ARG A 620 -9.88 -27.36 -10.73
CA ARG A 620 -9.51 -28.31 -11.79
C ARG A 620 -9.28 -29.71 -11.18
N PRO A 621 -9.09 -30.79 -11.97
CA PRO A 621 -8.92 -32.15 -11.43
C PRO A 621 -7.73 -32.40 -10.49
N GLN A 622 -6.86 -31.40 -10.27
CA GLN A 622 -5.69 -31.49 -9.38
C GLN A 622 -5.96 -30.87 -8.00
N CYS A 623 -7.17 -30.35 -7.77
CA CYS A 623 -7.40 -29.21 -6.87
C CYS A 623 -8.45 -29.48 -5.78
N GLY A 624 -8.48 -30.70 -5.25
CA GLY A 624 -9.02 -30.95 -3.90
C GLY A 624 -8.06 -30.52 -2.79
N LYS A 625 -6.85 -30.06 -3.13
CA LYS A 625 -5.80 -29.70 -2.18
C LYS A 625 -6.04 -28.36 -1.51
N ALA A 626 -5.81 -28.32 -0.21
CA ALA A 626 -5.78 -27.09 0.58
C ALA A 626 -4.58 -27.08 1.55
N ALA A 627 -4.28 -25.91 2.09
CA ALA A 627 -3.31 -25.78 3.16
C ALA A 627 -3.74 -24.70 4.16
N ALA A 628 -3.64 -24.99 5.46
CA ALA A 628 -3.85 -23.99 6.50
C ALA A 628 -2.51 -23.49 7.02
N VAL A 629 -2.29 -22.18 6.96
CA VAL A 629 -1.19 -21.49 7.63
C VAL A 629 -1.73 -21.02 8.97
N LEU A 630 -1.18 -21.57 10.07
CA LEU A 630 -1.69 -21.40 11.42
C LEU A 630 -0.58 -20.86 12.32
N ALA A 631 -0.91 -19.94 13.23
CA ALA A 631 0.04 -19.43 14.21
C ALA A 631 -0.62 -18.98 15.52
N ASN A 632 0.16 -19.03 16.60
CA ASN A 632 -0.23 -18.70 17.96
C ASN A 632 0.53 -17.45 18.45
N PRO A 633 -0.08 -16.25 18.43
CA PRO A 633 0.56 -15.02 18.91
C PRO A 633 0.74 -14.94 20.44
N THR A 634 0.33 -15.96 21.21
CA THR A 634 0.34 -15.91 22.67
C THR A 634 1.51 -16.69 23.30
N HIS A 635 1.79 -16.37 24.56
CA HIS A 635 2.79 -17.05 25.40
C HIS A 635 2.26 -18.35 26.05
N GLU A 636 1.02 -18.75 25.77
CA GLU A 636 0.40 -19.99 26.24
C GLU A 636 0.26 -20.99 25.09
N ALA A 637 0.10 -22.28 25.40
CA ALA A 637 -0.23 -23.28 24.38
C ALA A 637 -1.72 -23.17 24.02
N VAL A 638 -2.05 -23.14 22.72
CA VAL A 638 -3.44 -22.95 22.25
C VAL A 638 -3.92 -24.14 21.44
N ARG A 639 -5.12 -24.64 21.76
CA ARG A 639 -5.82 -25.63 20.94
C ARG A 639 -6.38 -24.95 19.70
N VAL A 640 -5.98 -25.43 18.54
CA VAL A 640 -6.44 -25.01 17.22
C VAL A 640 -7.41 -26.05 16.69
N GLN A 641 -8.70 -25.73 16.77
CA GLN A 641 -9.79 -26.59 16.31
C GLN A 641 -10.65 -25.85 15.27
N PHE A 642 -10.88 -26.46 14.12
CA PHE A 642 -11.83 -25.97 13.11
C PHE A 642 -12.32 -27.11 12.20
N ALA A 643 -13.50 -26.92 11.61
CA ALA A 643 -14.07 -27.83 10.62
C ALA A 643 -14.67 -27.02 9.45
N LEU A 644 -14.50 -27.53 8.24
CA LEU A 644 -14.99 -26.97 6.98
C LEU A 644 -15.66 -28.13 6.20
N PRO A 645 -16.89 -28.51 6.56
CA PRO A 645 -17.54 -29.74 6.06
C PRO A 645 -17.69 -29.76 4.54
N GLU A 646 -17.86 -28.60 3.91
CA GLU A 646 -17.96 -28.44 2.45
C GLU A 646 -16.65 -28.73 1.71
N LEU A 647 -15.53 -28.83 2.43
CA LEU A 647 -14.22 -29.24 1.93
C LEU A 647 -13.78 -30.62 2.46
N ALA A 648 -14.62 -31.28 3.27
CA ALA A 648 -14.27 -32.45 4.08
C ALA A 648 -13.04 -32.27 5.01
N ILE A 649 -12.73 -31.02 5.39
CA ILE A 649 -11.59 -30.70 6.28
C ILE A 649 -12.06 -30.63 7.74
N ALA A 650 -11.35 -31.32 8.62
CA ALA A 650 -11.40 -31.11 10.06
C ALA A 650 -9.98 -31.11 10.62
N TYR A 651 -9.71 -30.25 11.61
CA TYR A 651 -8.41 -30.13 12.26
C TYR A 651 -8.59 -29.84 13.75
N ASP A 652 -7.79 -30.52 14.58
CA ASP A 652 -7.81 -30.41 16.04
C ASP A 652 -6.45 -30.81 16.60
N ASP A 653 -5.64 -29.83 16.99
CA ASP A 653 -4.30 -30.04 17.58
C ASP A 653 -3.87 -28.82 18.42
N THR A 654 -2.76 -28.89 19.14
CA THR A 654 -2.20 -27.80 19.95
C THR A 654 -1.02 -27.13 19.21
N LEU A 655 -1.01 -25.80 19.17
CA LEU A 655 0.19 -25.02 18.89
C LEU A 655 0.89 -24.63 20.20
N PRO A 656 2.22 -24.79 20.32
CA PRO A 656 2.97 -24.30 21.47
C PRO A 656 2.97 -22.76 21.53
N PRO A 657 3.38 -22.15 22.66
CA PRO A 657 3.62 -20.71 22.76
C PRO A 657 4.42 -20.16 21.57
N LEU A 658 3.95 -19.06 20.98
CA LEU A 658 4.55 -18.39 19.81
C LEU A 658 4.69 -19.27 18.55
N GLY A 659 4.13 -20.49 18.56
CA GLY A 659 4.31 -21.50 17.52
C GLY A 659 3.52 -21.23 16.25
N TYR A 660 4.04 -21.72 15.13
CA TYR A 660 3.46 -21.63 13.79
C TYR A 660 3.51 -22.99 13.09
N ARG A 661 2.61 -23.22 12.13
CA ARG A 661 2.51 -24.49 11.39
C ARG A 661 1.87 -24.32 10.02
N LEU A 662 2.40 -25.04 9.04
CA LEU A 662 1.70 -25.30 7.78
C LEU A 662 1.07 -26.70 7.86
N VAL A 663 -0.25 -26.77 7.70
CA VAL A 663 -1.01 -28.03 7.58
C VAL A 663 -1.46 -28.17 6.14
N ARG A 664 -1.52 -29.40 5.62
CA ARG A 664 -1.95 -29.68 4.24
C ARG A 664 -3.05 -30.75 4.24
N PHE A 665 -3.97 -30.61 3.29
CA PHE A 665 -5.13 -31.45 3.05
C PHE A 665 -5.15 -31.81 1.56
#